data_AF-A0A1I0BRX0-F1
#
_entry.id   AF-A0A1I0BRX0-F1
#
_cell.length_a   1.000
_cell.length_b   1.000
_cell.length_c   1.000
_cell.angle_alpha   90.00
_cell.angle_beta   90.00
_cell.angle_gamma   90.00
#
_symmetry.space_group_name_H-M   'P 1'
#
loop_
_entity.id
_entity.type
_entity.pdbx_description
1 polymer ?
#
loop_
_entity_poly.entity_id
_entity_poly.type
_entity_poly.pdbx_seq_one_letter_code
_entity_poly.pdbx_strand_id
1 'polypeptide(L)'
;MPFQAQPVMPVDMTARTLCSTFALDLLTQVAENLAPDAFALEMSNVFGNDIPPHLYLKLQDKLQAGEVVNPEILLAWELGFEADYDNRERVIRVDWAFFARTTVDPQHYWWLATALIHEFGHHIDNVLRRELSKEQPSAATDAPFEEGHLFTLWLTEAARPSQDDLTFATYSEVTSTGPVNHYAISWQQACQAIRDYLASTDLRFEPSHSHCDREAFEAGNAEAKGSTHQTIEWVLRDFNFSQNEIDAVYFGNWLRDYSQVVDPKITRAADMPKEFPATLSRESWTDLVDVLAAKKFFDLRMRYPNEMKVTPHKLGVYRPAEHIDNPLAIDPPFPDPKVRDPDFEAWVLPGDPSLGADRDTSMKRYIGNAVGYMEKELRLAMKQGRSLDGLRSFGAALHVLEDLFAHSNFAELSLIKAGHVRVLPWTTPTHVKWNLPLVTGTFGATDVIASLAGPLGKILFSTRELEFELTQPGYRSDRDKVMLVLLSEHPDQDYLNAFNALLTARDGLVTLAKKMGVDTLKFYRWLINTPAGILLNAYNSAAQGVLTWIGNSVDDAQTLLGSDPNVDADLEPSHSQLSKDHAEHPLHDLAALLATEAVRKVAQSMVDYWAGKPGADPVAVASAFFCHPADSEWQYPIVTAWADSNPAEIARSESKSELDKTQQEAIDELRAIQTTLFKDSQRYLDYVFNSKDPQPSDFQGYLEQAFIKLVANTPWWKELQTLIK
;
A
#
# COMPACT_ATOMS: atom_id res chain seq x y z
N MET A 1 28.92 16.51 25.34
CA MET A 1 29.55 15.25 25.77
C MET A 1 28.87 14.12 25.01
N PRO A 2 29.59 13.16 24.41
CA PRO A 2 28.96 12.03 23.75
C PRO A 2 28.39 11.07 24.81
N PHE A 3 27.17 10.58 24.57
CA PHE A 3 26.53 9.55 25.38
C PHE A 3 27.36 8.27 25.22
N GLN A 4 28.16 7.92 26.23
CA GLN A 4 28.76 6.59 26.32
C GLN A 4 27.63 5.62 26.63
N ALA A 5 27.29 4.74 25.68
CA ALA A 5 26.44 3.59 25.95
C ALA A 5 27.10 2.77 27.07
N GLN A 6 26.48 2.75 28.25
CA GLN A 6 26.88 1.80 29.27
C GLN A 6 26.51 0.39 28.79
N PRO A 7 27.37 -0.61 29.00
CA PRO A 7 27.02 -2.00 28.72
C PRO A 7 25.83 -2.39 29.59
N VAL A 8 24.70 -2.72 28.96
CA VAL A 8 23.51 -3.25 29.62
C VAL A 8 23.92 -4.59 30.23
N MET A 9 24.00 -4.66 31.56
CA MET A 9 24.13 -5.93 32.27
C MET A 9 22.87 -6.76 32.01
N PRO A 10 22.96 -8.11 31.88
CA PRO A 10 21.78 -8.95 31.74
C PRO A 10 20.93 -8.83 33.01
N VAL A 11 19.76 -8.20 32.89
CA VAL A 11 18.79 -8.05 33.98
C VAL A 11 17.84 -9.25 33.94
N ASP A 12 17.64 -9.89 35.08
CA ASP A 12 16.72 -11.02 35.25
C ASP A 12 15.26 -10.57 35.05
N MET A 13 14.61 -11.04 33.99
CA MET A 13 13.22 -10.70 33.64
C MET A 13 12.19 -11.29 34.61
N THR A 14 12.55 -12.34 35.39
CA THR A 14 11.63 -12.98 36.35
C THR A 14 11.26 -12.06 37.53
N ALA A 15 11.95 -10.93 37.68
CA ALA A 15 11.75 -9.93 38.72
C ALA A 15 11.03 -8.67 38.22
N ARG A 16 10.40 -8.68 37.03
CA ARG A 16 9.71 -7.53 36.44
C ARG A 16 8.31 -7.92 36.01
N THR A 17 7.32 -7.09 36.35
CA THR A 17 5.91 -7.40 36.06
C THR A 17 5.24 -6.18 35.45
N LEU A 18 4.75 -6.34 34.21
CA LEU A 18 3.85 -5.41 33.51
C LEU A 18 2.43 -5.95 33.62
N CYS A 19 1.51 -5.16 34.17
CA CYS A 19 0.11 -5.53 34.33
C CYS A 19 -0.81 -4.54 33.64
N SER A 20 -1.78 -5.04 32.87
CA SER A 20 -2.87 -4.27 32.29
C SER A 20 -4.14 -5.12 32.20
N THR A 21 -5.26 -4.60 32.68
CA THR A 21 -6.62 -5.10 32.41
C THR A 21 -7.37 -4.20 31.45
N PHE A 22 -6.69 -3.21 30.89
CA PHE A 22 -7.30 -2.04 30.25
C PHE A 22 -8.21 -2.42 29.08
N ALA A 23 -7.74 -3.30 28.19
CA ALA A 23 -8.51 -3.75 27.03
C ALA A 23 -9.74 -4.59 27.45
N LEU A 24 -9.60 -5.46 28.45
CA LEU A 24 -10.71 -6.24 29.01
C LEU A 24 -11.76 -5.35 29.66
N ASP A 25 -11.33 -4.35 30.44
CA ASP A 25 -12.22 -3.41 31.12
C ASP A 25 -13.04 -2.58 30.12
N LEU A 26 -12.39 -2.08 29.05
CA LEU A 26 -13.07 -1.35 27.97
C LEU A 26 -14.04 -2.24 27.20
N LEU A 27 -13.64 -3.46 26.84
CA LEU A 27 -14.51 -4.41 26.13
C LEU A 27 -15.73 -4.80 27.00
N THR A 28 -15.52 -5.02 28.30
CA THR A 28 -16.61 -5.34 29.24
C THR A 28 -17.60 -4.18 29.34
N GLN A 29 -17.11 -2.94 29.43
CA GLN A 29 -17.97 -1.75 29.40
C GLN A 29 -18.79 -1.67 28.10
N VAL A 30 -18.18 -1.96 26.95
CA VAL A 30 -18.91 -1.97 25.67
C VAL A 30 -19.97 -3.09 25.66
N ALA A 31 -19.64 -4.28 26.15
CA ALA A 31 -20.56 -5.41 26.26
C ALA A 31 -21.75 -5.16 27.18
N GLU A 32 -21.59 -4.37 28.25
CA GLU A 32 -22.68 -3.95 29.13
C GLU A 32 -23.63 -2.92 28.50
N ASN A 33 -23.11 -2.10 27.57
CA ASN A 33 -23.86 -0.99 26.97
C ASN A 33 -24.53 -1.35 25.64
N LEU A 34 -24.05 -2.36 24.94
CA LEU A 34 -24.61 -2.80 23.65
C LEU A 34 -25.73 -3.83 23.83
N ALA A 35 -26.79 -3.69 23.04
CA ALA A 35 -27.82 -4.72 22.93
C ALA A 35 -27.23 -6.01 22.33
N PRO A 36 -27.73 -7.21 22.69
CA PRO A 36 -27.07 -8.46 22.31
C PRO A 36 -26.88 -8.66 20.80
N ASP A 37 -27.91 -8.38 20.00
CA ASP A 37 -27.82 -8.48 18.55
C ASP A 37 -26.84 -7.47 17.94
N ALA A 38 -26.72 -6.28 18.54
CA ALA A 38 -25.76 -5.26 18.10
C ALA A 38 -24.32 -5.67 18.46
N PHE A 39 -24.09 -6.18 19.68
CA PHE A 39 -22.79 -6.70 20.08
C PHE A 39 -22.33 -7.85 19.18
N ALA A 40 -23.22 -8.79 18.86
CA ALA A 40 -22.91 -9.90 17.97
C ALA A 40 -22.56 -9.44 16.54
N LEU A 41 -23.28 -8.43 16.02
CA LEU A 41 -22.98 -7.85 14.70
C LEU A 41 -21.61 -7.16 14.67
N GLU A 42 -21.31 -6.32 15.66
CA GLU A 42 -20.03 -5.63 15.75
C GLU A 42 -18.85 -6.62 15.87
N MET A 43 -18.98 -7.64 16.72
CA MET A 43 -17.95 -8.68 16.85
C MET A 43 -17.79 -9.53 15.59
N SER A 44 -18.86 -9.78 14.83
CA SER A 44 -18.75 -10.46 13.53
C SER A 44 -18.04 -9.64 12.46
N ASN A 45 -18.09 -8.31 12.55
CA ASN A 45 -17.35 -7.42 11.65
C ASN A 45 -15.85 -7.39 11.96
N VAL A 46 -15.48 -7.59 13.23
CA VAL A 46 -14.08 -7.64 13.69
C VAL A 46 -13.47 -9.03 13.46
N PHE A 47 -14.11 -10.07 13.97
CA PHE A 47 -13.54 -11.43 14.03
C PHE A 47 -14.03 -12.37 12.92
N GLY A 48 -14.93 -11.90 12.05
CA GLY A 48 -15.38 -12.64 10.87
C GLY A 48 -16.76 -13.28 10.99
N ASN A 49 -17.42 -13.49 9.85
CA ASN A 49 -18.76 -14.08 9.78
C ASN A 49 -18.76 -15.62 9.78
N ASP A 50 -17.58 -16.25 9.88
CA ASP A 50 -17.45 -17.71 9.95
C ASP A 50 -17.73 -18.26 11.36
N ILE A 51 -17.67 -17.40 12.38
CA ILE A 51 -18.05 -17.73 13.76
C ILE A 51 -19.59 -17.64 13.90
N PRO A 52 -20.27 -18.69 14.37
CA PRO A 52 -21.71 -18.66 14.58
C PRO A 52 -22.16 -17.52 15.50
N PRO A 53 -23.21 -16.73 15.16
CA PRO A 53 -23.63 -15.56 15.93
C PRO A 53 -23.89 -15.80 17.43
N HIS A 54 -24.33 -17.01 17.80
CA HIS A 54 -24.58 -17.37 19.20
C HIS A 54 -23.30 -17.44 20.06
N LEU A 55 -22.11 -17.59 19.46
CA LEU A 55 -20.85 -17.57 20.19
C LEU A 55 -20.44 -16.16 20.60
N TYR A 56 -20.77 -15.14 19.79
CA TYR A 56 -20.59 -13.74 20.18
C TYR A 56 -21.53 -13.34 21.32
N LEU A 57 -22.77 -13.84 21.31
CA LEU A 57 -23.70 -13.66 22.42
C LEU A 57 -23.15 -14.32 23.71
N LYS A 58 -22.59 -15.53 23.59
CA LYS A 58 -21.94 -16.23 24.71
C LYS A 58 -20.69 -15.51 25.23
N LEU A 59 -19.91 -14.88 24.34
CA LEU A 59 -18.81 -14.01 24.73
C LEU A 59 -19.32 -12.82 25.54
N GLN A 60 -20.42 -12.17 25.10
CA GLN A 60 -21.04 -11.06 25.82
C GLN A 60 -21.50 -11.47 27.22
N ASP A 61 -22.20 -12.60 27.34
CA ASP A 61 -22.66 -13.14 28.63
C ASP A 61 -21.48 -13.37 29.59
N LYS A 62 -20.36 -13.91 29.06
CA LYS A 62 -19.15 -14.16 29.85
C LYS A 62 -18.42 -12.89 30.26
N LEU A 63 -18.38 -11.87 29.40
CA LEU A 63 -17.84 -10.56 29.75
C LEU A 63 -18.65 -9.93 30.90
N GLN A 64 -19.98 -9.93 30.77
CA GLN A 64 -20.88 -9.39 31.81
C GLN A 64 -20.83 -10.19 33.12
N ALA A 65 -20.57 -11.49 33.05
CA ALA A 65 -20.38 -12.35 34.22
C ALA A 65 -18.96 -12.27 34.83
N GLY A 66 -18.02 -11.56 34.20
CA GLY A 66 -16.61 -11.50 34.62
C GLY A 66 -15.88 -12.84 34.48
N GLU A 67 -16.31 -13.68 33.54
CA GLU A 67 -15.78 -15.04 33.31
C GLU A 67 -14.70 -15.09 32.21
N VAL A 68 -14.44 -13.99 31.51
CA VAL A 68 -13.33 -13.88 30.54
C VAL A 68 -12.03 -13.63 31.29
N VAL A 69 -11.05 -14.51 31.08
CA VAL A 69 -9.75 -14.44 31.77
C VAL A 69 -8.83 -13.51 31.01
N ASN A 70 -8.30 -12.47 31.66
CA ASN A 70 -7.29 -11.60 31.05
C ASN A 70 -5.98 -12.37 30.77
N PRO A 71 -5.34 -12.20 29.61
CA PRO A 71 -4.04 -12.81 29.35
C PRO A 71 -2.96 -12.22 30.27
N GLU A 72 -1.94 -13.03 30.58
CA GLU A 72 -0.74 -12.53 31.28
C GLU A 72 0.12 -11.71 30.32
N ILE A 73 0.71 -10.61 30.80
CA ILE A 73 1.58 -9.74 30.00
C ILE A 73 3.03 -9.89 30.47
N LEU A 74 3.89 -10.35 29.57
CA LEU A 74 5.29 -10.65 29.84
C LEU A 74 6.21 -9.66 29.12
N LEU A 75 7.35 -9.34 29.74
CA LEU A 75 8.41 -8.58 29.08
C LEU A 75 9.48 -9.55 28.55
N ALA A 76 9.84 -9.40 27.28
CA ALA A 76 10.81 -10.25 26.59
C ALA A 76 11.99 -9.42 26.04
N TRP A 77 13.14 -10.05 25.82
CA TRP A 77 14.24 -9.43 25.08
C TRP A 77 14.29 -10.01 23.67
N GLU A 78 14.63 -9.18 22.69
CA GLU A 78 14.91 -9.61 21.31
C GLU A 78 13.73 -10.38 20.72
N LEU A 79 12.50 -9.89 20.96
CA LEU A 79 11.28 -10.55 20.49
C LEU A 79 11.20 -10.62 18.95
N GLY A 80 11.92 -9.73 18.27
CA GLY A 80 11.85 -9.55 16.82
C GLY A 80 10.71 -8.63 16.37
N PHE A 81 9.71 -8.45 17.23
CA PHE A 81 8.53 -7.60 17.03
C PHE A 81 8.32 -6.69 18.25
N GLU A 82 7.40 -5.72 18.16
CA GLU A 82 7.13 -4.83 19.29
C GLU A 82 6.33 -5.54 20.39
N ALA A 83 5.31 -6.30 20.00
CA ALA A 83 4.58 -7.21 20.86
C ALA A 83 4.14 -8.45 20.07
N ASP A 84 3.71 -9.50 20.78
CA ASP A 84 3.12 -10.69 20.19
C ASP A 84 2.11 -11.35 21.12
N TYR A 85 1.20 -12.12 20.56
CA TYR A 85 0.26 -12.98 21.27
C TYR A 85 0.49 -14.45 20.95
N ASP A 86 0.56 -15.26 22.01
CA ASP A 86 0.72 -16.70 21.90
C ASP A 86 -0.61 -17.42 22.12
N ASN A 87 -1.16 -18.03 21.07
CA ASN A 87 -2.43 -18.74 21.11
C ASN A 87 -2.45 -19.95 22.05
N ARG A 88 -1.28 -20.56 22.30
CA ARG A 88 -1.15 -21.76 23.13
C ARG A 88 -0.98 -21.41 24.61
N GLU A 89 -0.11 -20.45 24.89
CA GLU A 89 0.19 -20.01 26.25
C GLU A 89 -0.81 -18.96 26.77
N ARG A 90 -1.49 -18.26 25.86
CA ARG A 90 -2.45 -17.16 26.14
C ARG A 90 -1.80 -16.02 26.89
N VAL A 91 -0.62 -15.66 26.42
CA VAL A 91 0.18 -14.58 26.97
C VAL A 91 0.44 -13.55 25.88
N ILE A 92 0.43 -12.29 26.29
CA ILE A 92 0.91 -11.18 25.48
C ILE A 92 2.37 -10.97 25.88
N ARG A 93 3.32 -10.96 24.94
CA ARG A 93 4.69 -10.56 25.24
C ARG A 93 4.98 -9.21 24.61
N VAL A 94 5.71 -8.38 25.34
CA VAL A 94 6.10 -7.04 24.90
C VAL A 94 7.62 -6.97 24.92
N ASP A 95 8.22 -6.54 23.81
CA ASP A 95 9.67 -6.39 23.73
C ASP A 95 10.15 -5.30 24.71
N TRP A 96 11.23 -5.58 25.42
CA TRP A 96 11.76 -4.68 26.42
C TRP A 96 12.24 -3.36 25.84
N ALA A 97 12.86 -3.36 24.66
CA ALA A 97 13.28 -2.13 24.00
C ALA A 97 12.06 -1.31 23.57
N PHE A 98 10.96 -1.96 23.18
CA PHE A 98 9.68 -1.31 22.91
C PHE A 98 9.02 -0.71 24.15
N PHE A 99 8.92 -1.51 25.20
CA PHE A 99 8.42 -1.04 26.48
C PHE A 99 9.24 0.14 27.01
N ALA A 100 10.56 0.03 26.99
CA ALA A 100 11.46 1.08 27.49
C ALA A 100 11.34 2.36 26.66
N ARG A 101 11.24 2.30 25.33
CA ARG A 101 11.14 3.52 24.49
C ARG A 101 9.80 4.23 24.65
N THR A 102 8.71 3.48 24.76
CA THR A 102 7.36 4.05 24.87
C THR A 102 7.03 4.58 26.25
N THR A 103 7.69 4.09 27.30
CA THR A 103 7.43 4.51 28.70
C THR A 103 8.30 5.67 29.19
N VAL A 104 9.26 6.13 28.39
CA VAL A 104 10.14 7.27 28.74
C VAL A 104 9.44 8.63 28.58
N ASP A 105 8.50 8.74 27.64
CA ASP A 105 7.77 9.98 27.36
C ASP A 105 6.26 9.73 27.37
N PRO A 106 5.46 10.45 28.18
CA PRO A 106 4.01 10.38 28.16
C PRO A 106 3.37 10.56 26.78
N GLN A 107 4.02 11.27 25.85
CA GLN A 107 3.53 11.42 24.46
C GLN A 107 3.56 10.12 23.66
N HIS A 108 4.29 9.09 24.11
CA HIS A 108 4.37 7.77 23.46
C HIS A 108 3.55 6.70 24.17
N TYR A 109 2.84 7.02 25.26
CA TYR A 109 2.06 6.03 26.01
C TYR A 109 0.91 5.43 25.19
N TRP A 110 0.32 6.20 24.27
CA TRP A 110 -0.70 5.70 23.35
C TRP A 110 -0.17 4.56 22.47
N TRP A 111 1.13 4.55 22.17
CA TRP A 111 1.77 3.53 21.33
C TRP A 111 1.82 2.18 22.06
N LEU A 112 2.24 2.16 23.32
CA LEU A 112 2.17 0.95 24.15
C LEU A 112 0.72 0.51 24.38
N ALA A 113 -0.21 1.45 24.58
CA ALA A 113 -1.63 1.14 24.71
C ALA A 113 -2.20 0.49 23.44
N THR A 114 -1.76 0.94 22.25
CA THR A 114 -2.14 0.35 20.96
C THR A 114 -1.73 -1.12 20.90
N ALA A 115 -0.46 -1.43 21.18
CA ALA A 115 0.05 -2.79 21.16
C ALA A 115 -0.72 -3.70 22.12
N LEU A 116 -0.97 -3.25 23.35
CA LEU A 116 -1.69 -4.04 24.35
C LEU A 116 -3.16 -4.31 23.96
N ILE A 117 -3.85 -3.34 23.34
CA ILE A 117 -5.23 -3.51 22.87
C ILE A 117 -5.26 -4.45 21.65
N HIS A 118 -4.28 -4.31 20.77
CA HIS A 118 -4.15 -5.09 19.55
C HIS A 118 -3.95 -6.57 19.86
N GLU A 119 -2.95 -6.89 20.69
CA GLU A 119 -2.68 -8.28 21.12
C GLU A 119 -3.81 -8.87 21.97
N PHE A 120 -4.60 -8.02 22.63
CA PHE A 120 -5.82 -8.46 23.28
C PHE A 120 -6.94 -8.82 22.29
N GLY A 121 -6.96 -8.23 21.09
CA GLY A 121 -7.86 -8.63 20.01
C GLY A 121 -7.64 -10.08 19.61
N HIS A 122 -6.39 -10.45 19.32
CA HIS A 122 -5.95 -11.83 19.09
C HIS A 122 -6.35 -12.78 20.24
N HIS A 123 -6.26 -12.30 21.50
CA HIS A 123 -6.74 -13.07 22.64
C HIS A 123 -8.24 -13.38 22.58
N ILE A 124 -9.07 -12.40 22.20
CA ILE A 124 -10.52 -12.59 22.07
C ILE A 124 -10.86 -13.53 20.92
N ASP A 125 -10.15 -13.44 19.80
CA ASP A 125 -10.32 -14.40 18.70
C ASP A 125 -10.02 -15.83 19.14
N ASN A 126 -8.91 -16.04 19.86
CA ASN A 126 -8.57 -17.34 20.45
C ASN A 126 -9.65 -17.84 21.43
N VAL A 127 -10.25 -16.96 22.24
CA VAL A 127 -11.38 -17.31 23.12
C VAL A 127 -12.59 -17.77 22.30
N LEU A 128 -12.96 -17.04 21.25
CA LEU A 128 -14.08 -17.38 20.38
C LEU A 128 -13.85 -18.73 19.66
N ARG A 129 -12.68 -18.90 19.03
CA ARG A 129 -12.37 -20.03 18.15
C ARG A 129 -11.93 -21.29 18.89
N ARG A 130 -11.22 -21.18 20.02
CA ARG A 130 -10.69 -22.34 20.76
C ARG A 130 -11.44 -22.64 22.06
N GLU A 131 -12.01 -21.65 22.75
CA GLU A 131 -12.73 -21.88 24.00
C GLU A 131 -14.22 -22.07 23.83
N LEU A 132 -14.87 -21.15 23.11
CA LEU A 132 -16.31 -21.10 23.02
C LEU A 132 -16.86 -22.04 21.92
N SER A 133 -16.05 -22.36 20.90
CA SER A 133 -16.40 -23.21 19.75
C SER A 133 -16.22 -24.73 19.97
N LYS A 134 -15.94 -25.20 21.19
CA LYS A 134 -15.65 -26.63 21.50
C LYS A 134 -16.72 -27.65 21.06
N GLU A 135 -17.93 -27.19 20.73
CA GLU A 135 -19.07 -28.05 20.38
C GLU A 135 -19.28 -28.22 18.86
N GLN A 136 -18.70 -27.37 17.99
CA GLN A 136 -18.78 -27.47 16.52
C GLN A 136 -17.52 -26.91 15.83
N PRO A 137 -16.56 -27.75 15.38
CA PRO A 137 -15.26 -27.31 14.87
C PRO A 137 -15.24 -26.90 13.38
N SER A 138 -16.22 -26.11 12.90
CA SER A 138 -16.28 -25.70 11.48
C SER A 138 -15.77 -24.29 11.18
N ALA A 139 -15.28 -23.55 12.17
CA ALA A 139 -14.67 -22.23 11.97
C ALA A 139 -13.22 -22.40 11.49
N ALA A 140 -12.71 -21.42 10.74
CA ALA A 140 -11.28 -21.36 10.44
C ALA A 140 -10.47 -21.28 11.75
N THR A 141 -9.20 -21.69 11.72
CA THR A 141 -8.32 -21.65 12.91
C THR A 141 -8.04 -20.24 13.40
N ASP A 142 -8.33 -19.25 12.55
CA ASP A 142 -7.97 -17.85 12.68
C ASP A 142 -8.93 -16.98 11.84
N ALA A 143 -8.95 -15.67 12.09
CA ALA A 143 -9.74 -14.70 11.34
C ALA A 143 -9.20 -14.52 9.90
N PRO A 144 -10.05 -14.10 8.94
CA PRO A 144 -9.63 -13.91 7.54
C PRO A 144 -8.82 -12.61 7.30
N PHE A 145 -8.67 -11.75 8.31
CA PHE A 145 -7.99 -10.46 8.27
C PHE A 145 -7.32 -10.19 9.62
N GLU A 146 -6.45 -9.17 9.67
CA GLU A 146 -5.83 -8.61 10.88
C GLU A 146 -6.88 -8.19 11.93
N GLU A 147 -7.26 -9.11 12.82
CA GLU A 147 -8.34 -8.90 13.78
C GLU A 147 -7.90 -8.09 15.00
N GLY A 148 -6.62 -8.11 15.37
CA GLY A 148 -6.06 -7.26 16.43
C GLY A 148 -6.19 -5.77 16.09
N HIS A 149 -5.96 -5.42 14.84
CA HIS A 149 -6.06 -4.10 14.25
C HIS A 149 -7.52 -3.67 14.12
N LEU A 150 -8.37 -4.53 13.53
CA LEU A 150 -9.80 -4.26 13.42
C LEU A 150 -10.44 -4.08 14.80
N PHE A 151 -10.05 -4.91 15.76
CA PHE A 151 -10.50 -4.84 17.15
C PHE A 151 -10.05 -3.54 17.80
N THR A 152 -8.79 -3.14 17.62
CA THR A 152 -8.27 -1.88 18.19
C THR A 152 -9.02 -0.68 17.63
N LEU A 153 -9.19 -0.62 16.30
CA LEU A 153 -9.93 0.47 15.64
C LEU A 153 -11.36 0.55 16.19
N TRP A 154 -12.07 -0.58 16.16
CA TRP A 154 -13.43 -0.67 16.67
C TRP A 154 -13.53 -0.27 18.15
N LEU A 155 -12.62 -0.74 19.01
CA LEU A 155 -12.67 -0.45 20.44
C LEU A 155 -12.48 1.04 20.73
N THR A 156 -11.63 1.74 19.97
CA THR A 156 -11.49 3.21 20.09
C THR A 156 -12.77 3.96 19.70
N GLU A 157 -13.62 3.37 18.86
CA GLU A 157 -14.89 3.95 18.44
C GLU A 157 -16.05 3.55 19.34
N ALA A 158 -16.06 2.32 19.86
CA ALA A 158 -17.14 1.79 20.67
C ALA A 158 -17.03 2.20 22.15
N ALA A 159 -15.83 2.23 22.71
CA ALA A 159 -15.66 2.52 24.14
C ALA A 159 -15.87 4.00 24.45
N ARG A 160 -16.68 4.26 25.48
CA ARG A 160 -17.03 5.60 25.98
C ARG A 160 -16.85 5.64 27.49
N PRO A 161 -15.60 5.61 27.98
CA PRO A 161 -15.32 5.66 29.41
C PRO A 161 -15.83 6.96 30.03
N SER A 162 -16.20 6.91 31.30
CA SER A 162 -16.80 8.04 32.02
C SER A 162 -15.79 9.14 32.37
N GLN A 163 -14.49 8.84 32.28
CA GLN A 163 -13.37 9.73 32.50
C GLN A 163 -12.39 9.62 31.33
N ASP A 164 -11.71 10.72 31.01
CA ASP A 164 -10.75 10.75 29.90
C ASP A 164 -9.35 10.29 30.32
N ASP A 165 -8.90 10.65 31.53
CA ASP A 165 -7.61 10.21 32.06
C ASP A 165 -7.71 8.78 32.60
N LEU A 166 -7.15 7.82 31.88
CA LEU A 166 -7.22 6.40 32.21
C LEU A 166 -5.84 5.82 32.42
N THR A 167 -5.65 5.10 33.53
CA THR A 167 -4.45 4.28 33.73
C THR A 167 -4.58 3.01 32.90
N PHE A 168 -3.70 2.82 31.92
CA PHE A 168 -3.78 1.68 31.00
C PHE A 168 -2.78 0.57 31.35
N ALA A 169 -1.70 0.87 32.09
CA ALA A 169 -0.73 -0.14 32.50
C ALA A 169 -0.03 0.22 33.81
N THR A 170 0.44 -0.80 34.52
CA THR A 170 1.28 -0.66 35.71
C THR A 170 2.54 -1.52 35.60
N TYR A 171 3.67 -0.99 36.05
CA TYR A 171 4.95 -1.70 36.02
C TYR A 171 5.62 -1.69 37.40
N SER A 172 6.17 -2.83 37.80
CA SER A 172 6.91 -2.97 39.05
C SER A 172 8.12 -3.90 38.91
N GLU A 173 9.18 -3.59 39.66
CA GLU A 173 10.37 -4.45 39.82
C GLU A 173 10.35 -5.08 41.22
N VAL A 174 10.48 -6.41 41.33
CA VAL A 174 10.21 -7.27 42.50
C VAL A 174 11.19 -7.09 43.68
N THR A 175 11.98 -6.01 43.72
CA THR A 175 12.50 -5.57 45.02
C THR A 175 11.34 -4.97 45.80
N SER A 176 10.87 -5.69 46.83
CA SER A 176 9.59 -5.55 47.54
C SER A 176 9.34 -4.21 48.27
N THR A 177 10.00 -3.13 47.86
CA THR A 177 9.83 -1.74 48.28
C THR A 177 9.99 -0.73 47.13
N GLY A 178 10.08 -1.17 45.88
CA GLY A 178 10.22 -0.29 44.70
C GLY A 178 8.93 0.46 44.34
N PRO A 179 9.02 1.65 43.71
CA PRO A 179 7.85 2.38 43.25
C PRO A 179 7.13 1.61 42.13
N VAL A 180 5.79 1.48 42.23
CA VAL A 180 4.95 1.00 41.14
C VAL A 180 4.72 2.18 40.19
N ASN A 181 5.13 2.03 38.94
CA ASN A 181 4.91 3.04 37.92
C ASN A 181 3.51 2.84 37.33
N HIS A 182 2.73 3.94 37.28
CA HIS A 182 1.41 3.97 36.67
C HIS A 182 1.49 4.77 35.37
N TYR A 183 1.09 4.16 34.26
CA TYR A 183 1.05 4.80 32.94
C TYR A 183 -0.40 5.17 32.61
N ALA A 184 -0.64 6.47 32.37
CA ALA A 184 -1.98 7.00 32.14
C ALA A 184 -2.04 7.82 30.85
N ILE A 185 -3.14 7.66 30.11
CA ILE A 185 -3.41 8.32 28.83
C ILE A 185 -4.69 9.15 28.91
N SER A 186 -4.75 10.25 28.15
CA SER A 186 -6.04 10.86 27.78
C SER A 186 -6.64 9.99 26.69
N TRP A 187 -7.77 9.35 26.99
CA TRP A 187 -8.43 8.41 26.09
C TRP A 187 -8.79 9.06 24.75
N GLN A 188 -9.33 10.27 24.77
CA GLN A 188 -9.68 10.99 23.55
C GLN A 188 -8.46 11.29 22.67
N GLN A 189 -7.34 11.71 23.27
CA GLN A 189 -6.10 11.96 22.54
C GLN A 189 -5.46 10.66 22.04
N ALA A 190 -5.45 9.62 22.87
CA ALA A 190 -4.94 8.30 22.50
C ALA A 190 -5.77 7.70 21.37
N CYS A 191 -7.10 7.73 21.43
CA CYS A 191 -7.96 7.28 20.35
C CYS A 191 -7.70 8.03 19.05
N GLN A 192 -7.45 9.34 19.11
CA GLN A 192 -7.10 10.09 17.91
C GLN A 192 -5.77 9.63 17.34
N ALA A 193 -4.72 9.53 18.17
CA ALA A 193 -3.41 9.06 17.75
C ALA A 193 -3.43 7.62 17.22
N ILE A 194 -4.18 6.72 17.89
CA ILE A 194 -4.38 5.33 17.48
C ILE A 194 -5.07 5.27 16.12
N ARG A 195 -6.14 6.02 15.90
CA ARG A 195 -6.85 6.02 14.61
C ARG A 195 -5.98 6.59 13.49
N ASP A 196 -5.27 7.67 13.75
CA ASP A 196 -4.36 8.28 12.76
C ASP A 196 -3.24 7.29 12.40
N TYR A 197 -2.69 6.60 13.41
CA TYR A 197 -1.69 5.55 13.25
C TYR A 197 -2.23 4.35 12.45
N LEU A 198 -3.35 3.77 12.86
CA LEU A 198 -3.94 2.58 12.24
C LEU A 198 -4.48 2.86 10.83
N ALA A 199 -4.99 4.07 10.55
CA ALA A 199 -5.40 4.48 9.20
C ALA A 199 -4.23 4.55 8.21
N SER A 200 -2.98 4.64 8.71
CA SER A 200 -1.76 4.65 7.91
C SER A 200 -1.16 3.25 7.65
N THR A 201 -1.70 2.19 8.26
CA THR A 201 -1.21 0.80 8.19
C THR A 201 -2.03 -0.05 7.21
N ASP A 202 -1.39 -0.92 6.41
CA ASP A 202 -2.06 -1.77 5.42
C ASP A 202 -2.69 -3.01 6.08
N LEU A 203 -4.03 -3.06 6.12
CA LEU A 203 -4.86 -4.12 6.73
C LEU A 203 -4.75 -5.53 6.09
N ARG A 204 -3.84 -5.72 5.12
CA ARG A 204 -3.68 -6.97 4.36
C ARG A 204 -2.49 -7.81 4.81
N PHE A 205 -1.67 -7.30 5.73
CA PHE A 205 -0.43 -7.91 6.15
C PHE A 205 -0.35 -7.97 7.68
N GLU A 206 -0.33 -9.19 8.20
CA GLU A 206 0.20 -9.50 9.52
C GLU A 206 1.69 -9.84 9.40
N PRO A 207 2.55 -9.32 10.27
CA PRO A 207 3.92 -9.81 10.42
C PRO A 207 3.90 -11.30 10.74
N SER A 208 4.31 -12.14 9.79
CA SER A 208 4.22 -13.60 9.98
C SER A 208 5.33 -14.09 10.92
N HIS A 209 4.96 -14.64 12.08
CA HIS A 209 5.93 -15.33 12.94
C HIS A 209 6.34 -16.69 12.32
N SER A 210 7.59 -17.12 12.54
CA SER A 210 8.05 -18.48 12.17
C SER A 210 7.30 -19.63 12.87
N HIS A 211 6.43 -19.32 13.83
CA HIS A 211 5.65 -20.28 14.61
C HIS A 211 4.16 -20.03 14.37
N CYS A 212 3.45 -21.04 13.88
CA CYS A 212 2.04 -20.96 13.47
C CYS A 212 1.02 -20.72 14.59
N ASP A 213 1.47 -20.60 15.85
CA ASP A 213 0.63 -20.32 17.02
C ASP A 213 0.86 -18.89 17.56
N ARG A 214 1.65 -18.05 16.87
CA ARG A 214 2.04 -16.72 17.32
C ARG A 214 1.63 -15.65 16.30
N GLU A 215 0.88 -14.67 16.76
CA GLU A 215 0.52 -13.43 16.04
C GLU A 215 1.37 -12.28 16.59
N ALA A 216 1.81 -11.34 15.74
CA ALA A 216 2.79 -10.34 16.12
C ALA A 216 2.37 -8.91 15.72
N PHE A 217 2.41 -8.00 16.68
CA PHE A 217 2.26 -6.57 16.47
C PHE A 217 3.61 -5.89 16.18
N GLU A 218 3.66 -5.18 15.05
CA GLU A 218 4.73 -4.24 14.73
C GLU A 218 4.14 -2.87 14.45
N ALA A 219 4.45 -1.87 15.28
CA ALA A 219 4.02 -0.54 14.96
C ALA A 219 4.93 0.16 13.97
N GLY A 220 4.33 0.59 12.88
CA GLY A 220 5.00 1.38 11.87
C GLY A 220 6.06 0.57 11.15
N ASN A 221 5.62 -0.47 10.45
CA ASN A 221 6.23 -1.06 9.27
C ASN A 221 5.22 -2.08 8.72
N ALA A 222 4.45 -1.72 7.69
CA ALA A 222 3.75 -2.74 6.91
C ALA A 222 4.80 -3.46 6.08
N GLU A 223 5.50 -4.41 6.68
CA GLU A 223 6.32 -5.37 5.96
C GLU A 223 5.39 -6.28 5.17
N ALA A 224 5.15 -5.90 3.91
CA ALA A 224 5.09 -6.93 2.90
C ALA A 224 6.35 -7.79 3.06
N LYS A 225 6.23 -9.11 2.98
CA LYS A 225 7.42 -9.94 2.71
C LYS A 225 8.15 -9.29 1.54
N GLY A 226 9.41 -8.91 1.75
CA GLY A 226 10.25 -8.27 0.75
C GLY A 226 10.46 -6.76 0.96
N SER A 227 11.68 -6.31 0.65
CA SER A 227 12.06 -4.90 0.61
C SER A 227 11.44 -4.22 -0.61
N THR A 228 10.51 -3.29 -0.40
CA THR A 228 9.98 -2.39 -1.44
C THR A 228 10.79 -1.09 -1.49
N HIS A 229 10.66 -0.28 -2.56
CA HIS A 229 11.23 1.08 -2.61
C HIS A 229 10.91 1.86 -1.32
N GLN A 230 9.68 1.76 -0.78
CA GLN A 230 9.33 2.41 0.50
C GLN A 230 10.22 2.02 1.69
N THR A 231 10.65 0.76 1.76
CA THR A 231 11.47 0.23 2.87
C THR A 231 12.94 0.66 2.75
N ILE A 232 13.43 0.85 1.52
CA ILE A 232 14.78 1.34 1.24
C ILE A 232 14.94 2.75 1.83
N GLU A 233 13.91 3.58 1.72
CA GLU A 233 13.90 4.97 2.17
C GLU A 233 13.99 5.11 3.69
N TRP A 234 13.74 4.04 4.46
CA TRP A 234 13.94 4.07 5.91
C TRP A 234 15.39 4.26 6.31
N VAL A 235 16.35 3.97 5.41
CA VAL A 235 17.76 4.30 5.64
C VAL A 235 17.99 5.79 5.83
N LEU A 236 17.05 6.64 5.38
CA LEU A 236 17.10 8.09 5.61
C LEU A 236 16.92 8.47 7.08
N ARG A 237 16.33 7.59 7.92
CA ARG A 237 16.22 7.80 9.38
C ARG A 237 17.59 7.95 10.03
N ASP A 238 18.59 7.21 9.54
CA ASP A 238 19.98 7.28 10.00
C ASP A 238 20.61 8.67 9.79
N PHE A 239 20.04 9.47 8.89
CA PHE A 239 20.54 10.80 8.51
C PHE A 239 19.65 11.95 9.01
N ASN A 240 18.91 11.72 10.11
CA ASN A 240 18.05 12.72 10.74
C ASN A 240 16.96 13.30 9.81
N PHE A 241 16.41 12.48 8.90
CA PHE A 241 15.14 12.79 8.24
C PHE A 241 13.99 12.50 9.18
N SER A 242 13.05 13.43 9.31
CA SER A 242 11.77 13.18 9.99
C SER A 242 10.87 12.32 9.11
N GLN A 243 9.88 11.64 9.71
CA GLN A 243 8.97 10.76 8.95
C GLN A 243 8.30 11.51 7.78
N ASN A 244 7.85 12.74 7.99
CA ASN A 244 7.25 13.55 6.91
C ASN A 244 8.22 13.84 5.75
N GLU A 245 9.50 13.97 6.03
CA GLU A 245 10.50 14.20 4.98
C GLU A 245 10.80 12.92 4.23
N ILE A 246 10.83 11.78 4.92
CA ILE A 246 10.94 10.44 4.30
C ILE A 246 9.73 10.21 3.40
N ASP A 247 8.52 10.47 3.88
CA ASP A 247 7.30 10.33 3.09
C ASP A 247 7.28 11.29 1.89
N ALA A 248 7.88 12.49 2.01
CA ALA A 248 8.01 13.44 0.89
C ALA A 248 9.06 13.02 -0.14
N VAL A 249 10.14 12.36 0.30
CA VAL A 249 11.10 11.69 -0.60
C VAL A 249 10.41 10.53 -1.30
N TYR A 250 9.77 9.64 -0.55
CA TYR A 250 9.06 8.50 -1.10
C TYR A 250 7.92 8.92 -2.04
N PHE A 251 7.23 10.04 -1.78
CA PHE A 251 6.26 10.61 -2.72
C PHE A 251 6.88 10.93 -4.09
N GLY A 252 8.14 11.41 -4.11
CA GLY A 252 8.90 11.62 -5.34
C GLY A 252 9.21 10.33 -6.09
N ASN A 253 9.66 9.30 -5.36
CA ASN A 253 9.93 7.97 -5.89
C ASN A 253 8.66 7.34 -6.46
N TRP A 254 7.61 7.25 -5.64
CA TRP A 254 6.28 6.73 -5.99
C TRP A 254 5.65 7.42 -7.21
N LEU A 255 5.85 8.74 -7.37
CA LEU A 255 5.38 9.44 -8.56
C LEU A 255 6.08 9.01 -9.84
N ARG A 256 7.29 8.45 -9.78
CA ARG A 256 7.96 7.87 -10.95
C ARG A 256 7.32 6.54 -11.30
N ASP A 257 7.17 5.61 -10.37
CA ASP A 257 6.44 4.34 -10.59
C ASP A 257 5.10 4.59 -11.31
N TYR A 258 4.28 5.52 -10.79
CA TYR A 258 2.97 5.80 -11.36
C TYR A 258 3.01 6.65 -12.64
N SER A 259 4.14 7.29 -12.98
CA SER A 259 4.26 8.01 -14.26
C SER A 259 4.18 7.06 -15.46
N GLN A 260 4.50 5.78 -15.26
CA GLN A 260 4.38 4.72 -16.25
C GLN A 260 2.95 4.59 -16.80
N VAL A 261 1.90 4.94 -16.02
CA VAL A 261 0.49 4.92 -16.46
C VAL A 261 0.15 5.91 -17.55
N VAL A 262 1.01 6.91 -17.74
CA VAL A 262 0.88 7.88 -18.82
C VAL A 262 1.79 7.44 -19.98
N ASP A 263 1.61 6.21 -20.48
CA ASP A 263 2.34 5.65 -21.63
C ASP A 263 1.64 5.99 -22.97
N PRO A 264 2.39 6.29 -24.05
CA PRO A 264 1.80 6.69 -25.33
C PRO A 264 0.86 5.64 -25.96
N LYS A 265 1.02 4.35 -25.64
CA LYS A 265 0.20 3.24 -26.16
C LYS A 265 -1.21 3.25 -25.58
N ILE A 266 -1.39 3.80 -24.37
CA ILE A 266 -2.66 3.83 -23.62
C ILE A 266 -3.14 5.27 -23.30
N THR A 267 -2.40 6.28 -23.74
CA THR A 267 -2.75 7.69 -23.59
C THR A 267 -3.25 8.26 -24.91
N ARG A 268 -4.44 8.88 -24.91
CA ARG A 268 -4.99 9.59 -26.07
C ARG A 268 -4.74 11.10 -25.99
N ALA A 269 -4.67 11.75 -27.15
CA ALA A 269 -4.70 13.21 -27.22
C ALA A 269 -6.10 13.74 -26.85
N ALA A 270 -6.15 14.99 -26.39
CA ALA A 270 -7.40 15.62 -25.94
C ALA A 270 -8.46 15.75 -27.05
N ASP A 271 -8.03 15.92 -28.30
CA ASP A 271 -8.88 16.08 -29.48
C ASP A 271 -9.26 14.74 -30.16
N MET A 272 -8.66 13.63 -29.71
CA MET A 272 -9.00 12.30 -30.20
C MET A 272 -10.30 11.79 -29.55
N PRO A 273 -11.09 10.96 -30.28
CA PRO A 273 -12.25 10.31 -29.71
C PRO A 273 -11.93 9.55 -28.43
N LYS A 274 -12.91 9.52 -27.51
CA LYS A 274 -12.86 8.73 -26.29
C LYS A 274 -13.00 7.25 -26.62
N GLU A 275 -12.10 6.42 -26.10
CA GLU A 275 -12.04 4.97 -26.38
C GLU A 275 -11.87 4.16 -25.09
N PHE A 276 -12.43 4.62 -23.97
CA PHE A 276 -12.38 3.86 -22.71
C PHE A 276 -12.94 2.42 -22.89
N PRO A 277 -12.27 1.38 -22.35
CA PRO A 277 -11.08 1.44 -21.50
C PRO A 277 -9.72 1.43 -22.23
N ALA A 278 -9.69 1.38 -23.56
CA ALA A 278 -8.45 1.22 -24.32
C ALA A 278 -7.47 2.40 -24.14
N THR A 279 -7.97 3.64 -24.08
CA THR A 279 -7.14 4.82 -23.84
C THR A 279 -7.82 5.86 -22.95
N LEU A 280 -7.03 6.57 -22.15
CA LEU A 280 -7.46 7.72 -21.34
C LEU A 280 -6.63 8.96 -21.68
N SER A 281 -7.16 10.13 -21.38
CA SER A 281 -6.39 11.38 -21.44
C SER A 281 -5.31 11.44 -20.33
N ARG A 282 -4.24 12.21 -20.56
CA ARG A 282 -3.21 12.49 -19.53
C ARG A 282 -3.81 13.08 -18.25
N GLU A 283 -4.82 13.94 -18.38
CA GLU A 283 -5.50 14.54 -17.23
C GLU A 283 -6.21 13.47 -16.41
N SER A 284 -6.93 12.55 -17.05
CA SER A 284 -7.62 11.46 -16.38
C SER A 284 -6.66 10.47 -15.70
N TRP A 285 -5.54 10.13 -16.35
CA TRP A 285 -4.50 9.32 -15.68
C TRP A 285 -3.97 10.02 -14.44
N THR A 286 -3.67 11.32 -14.55
CA THR A 286 -3.20 12.14 -13.42
C THR A 286 -4.22 12.17 -12.29
N ASP A 287 -5.51 12.34 -12.60
CA ASP A 287 -6.56 12.40 -11.58
C ASP A 287 -6.76 11.04 -10.87
N LEU A 288 -6.65 9.92 -11.58
CA LEU A 288 -6.66 8.58 -10.96
C LEU A 288 -5.49 8.42 -9.99
N VAL A 289 -4.28 8.82 -10.40
CA VAL A 289 -3.09 8.79 -9.55
C VAL A 289 -3.23 9.76 -8.38
N ASP A 290 -3.86 10.93 -8.54
CA ASP A 290 -4.10 11.88 -7.44
C ASP A 290 -5.02 11.30 -6.36
N VAL A 291 -6.03 10.51 -6.75
CA VAL A 291 -6.90 9.81 -5.78
C VAL A 291 -6.09 8.79 -4.97
N LEU A 292 -5.24 8.00 -5.64
CA LEU A 292 -4.38 7.02 -4.95
C LEU A 292 -3.35 7.70 -4.05
N ALA A 293 -2.73 8.78 -4.52
CA ALA A 293 -1.78 9.57 -3.76
C ALA A 293 -2.42 10.21 -2.52
N ALA A 294 -3.63 10.75 -2.64
CA ALA A 294 -4.35 11.33 -1.52
C ALA A 294 -4.65 10.30 -0.41
N LYS A 295 -4.87 9.04 -0.80
CA LYS A 295 -5.05 7.92 0.14
C LYS A 295 -3.72 7.44 0.74
N LYS A 296 -2.68 7.27 -0.07
CA LYS A 296 -1.36 6.76 0.37
C LYS A 296 -0.59 7.77 1.23
N PHE A 297 -0.69 9.05 0.90
CA PHE A 297 0.05 10.15 1.56
C PHE A 297 -0.91 11.08 2.31
N PHE A 298 -1.92 10.51 2.97
CA PHE A 298 -3.02 11.26 3.60
C PHE A 298 -2.51 12.38 4.53
N ASP A 299 -1.58 12.08 5.43
CA ASP A 299 -1.05 13.05 6.40
C ASP A 299 -0.33 14.23 5.72
N LEU A 300 0.54 13.93 4.75
CA LEU A 300 1.21 14.94 3.94
C LEU A 300 0.20 15.75 3.13
N ARG A 301 -0.80 15.09 2.55
CA ARG A 301 -1.86 15.73 1.75
C ARG A 301 -2.75 16.62 2.58
N MET A 302 -3.06 16.26 3.82
CA MET A 302 -3.80 17.12 4.74
C MET A 302 -2.99 18.36 5.13
N ARG A 303 -1.69 18.20 5.38
CA ARG A 303 -0.82 19.31 5.80
C ARG A 303 -0.49 20.27 4.64
N TYR A 304 -0.34 19.73 3.44
CA TYR A 304 0.10 20.46 2.24
C TYR A 304 -0.80 20.13 1.03
N PRO A 305 -2.07 20.55 1.06
CA PRO A 305 -3.08 20.09 0.10
C PRO A 305 -2.82 20.48 -1.34
N ASN A 306 -2.16 21.62 -1.59
CA ASN A 306 -1.84 22.08 -2.94
C ASN A 306 -0.50 21.50 -3.42
N GLU A 307 0.47 21.40 -2.53
CA GLU A 307 1.82 20.93 -2.80
C GLU A 307 1.89 19.41 -2.94
N MET A 308 0.98 18.66 -2.32
CA MET A 308 0.86 17.21 -2.47
C MET A 308 -0.21 16.80 -3.50
N LYS A 309 -0.90 17.77 -4.12
CA LYS A 309 -1.75 17.48 -5.29
C LYS A 309 -0.89 17.02 -6.45
N VAL A 310 -1.19 15.84 -6.98
CA VAL A 310 -0.60 15.32 -8.21
C VAL A 310 -1.18 16.14 -9.37
N THR A 311 -0.30 16.59 -10.25
CA THR A 311 -0.65 17.38 -11.42
C THR A 311 0.04 16.79 -12.65
N PRO A 312 -0.41 17.09 -13.88
CA PRO A 312 0.24 16.55 -15.08
C PRO A 312 1.72 16.93 -15.17
N HIS A 313 2.12 18.04 -14.57
CA HIS A 313 3.51 18.47 -14.46
C HIS A 313 4.32 17.66 -13.43
N LYS A 314 3.73 17.32 -12.26
CA LYS A 314 4.44 16.53 -11.25
C LYS A 314 4.53 15.05 -11.62
N LEU A 315 3.45 14.50 -12.19
CA LEU A 315 3.42 13.11 -12.67
C LEU A 315 4.22 12.96 -13.95
N GLY A 316 4.13 13.92 -14.87
CA GLY A 316 4.81 13.84 -16.16
C GLY A 316 4.14 12.86 -17.11
N VAL A 317 4.94 12.27 -17.98
CA VAL A 317 4.58 11.19 -18.90
C VAL A 317 5.61 10.06 -18.74
N TYR A 318 5.28 8.84 -19.16
CA TYR A 318 6.27 7.77 -19.19
C TYR A 318 7.48 8.14 -20.06
N ARG A 319 8.68 7.91 -19.51
CA ARG A 319 9.97 8.12 -20.17
C ARG A 319 10.94 7.00 -19.77
N PRO A 320 11.53 6.24 -20.72
CA PRO A 320 12.47 5.18 -20.38
C PRO A 320 13.65 5.63 -19.50
N ALA A 321 14.12 6.87 -19.69
CA ALA A 321 15.21 7.44 -18.89
C ALA A 321 14.85 7.63 -17.40
N GLU A 322 13.58 7.75 -17.04
CA GLU A 322 13.18 7.89 -15.64
C GLU A 322 13.15 6.54 -14.90
N HIS A 323 13.20 5.42 -15.64
CA HIS A 323 12.97 4.03 -15.18
C HIS A 323 14.10 3.07 -15.54
N ILE A 324 15.24 3.60 -16.01
CA ILE A 324 16.37 2.86 -16.61
C ILE A 324 15.99 1.89 -17.77
N ASP A 325 14.76 1.94 -18.27
CA ASP A 325 14.24 1.00 -19.27
C ASP A 325 15.01 1.05 -20.59
N ASN A 326 15.03 -0.09 -21.27
CA ASN A 326 15.44 -0.18 -22.66
C ASN A 326 14.35 0.49 -23.54
N PRO A 327 14.67 1.60 -24.24
CA PRO A 327 13.68 2.38 -24.99
C PRO A 327 13.24 1.72 -26.31
N LEU A 328 13.75 0.51 -26.62
CA LEU A 328 13.45 -0.22 -27.84
C LEU A 328 11.94 -0.43 -28.00
N ALA A 329 11.39 0.09 -29.10
CA ALA A 329 10.03 -0.16 -29.56
C ALA A 329 10.04 -1.10 -30.77
N ILE A 330 9.46 -2.29 -30.59
CA ILE A 330 9.20 -3.24 -31.67
C ILE A 330 7.78 -2.99 -32.17
N ASP A 331 7.62 -2.76 -33.47
CA ASP A 331 6.32 -2.54 -34.14
C ASP A 331 5.42 -1.51 -33.45
N PRO A 332 5.84 -0.22 -33.38
CA PRO A 332 5.06 0.81 -32.70
C PRO A 332 3.66 0.96 -33.32
N PRO A 333 2.60 1.10 -32.50
CA PRO A 333 1.20 1.11 -32.97
C PRO A 333 0.86 2.32 -33.84
N PHE A 334 1.66 3.39 -33.75
CA PHE A 334 1.54 4.59 -34.56
C PHE A 334 2.92 5.28 -34.72
N PRO A 335 3.12 6.15 -35.73
CA PRO A 335 4.45 6.61 -36.12
C PRO A 335 5.18 7.52 -35.11
N ASP A 336 4.47 8.37 -34.35
CA ASP A 336 5.07 9.36 -33.46
C ASP A 336 4.27 9.50 -32.14
N PRO A 337 4.86 9.22 -30.97
CA PRO A 337 4.26 9.44 -29.64
C PRO A 337 3.75 10.85 -29.40
N LYS A 338 4.38 11.85 -30.02
CA LYS A 338 4.03 13.26 -29.81
C LYS A 338 2.67 13.64 -30.34
N VAL A 339 2.06 12.78 -31.16
CA VAL A 339 0.66 12.96 -31.58
C VAL A 339 -0.32 12.69 -30.44
N ARG A 340 0.09 12.00 -29.37
CA ARG A 340 -0.70 11.75 -28.17
C ARG A 340 -0.51 12.85 -27.12
N ASP A 341 0.74 13.17 -26.81
CA ASP A 341 1.13 14.27 -25.93
C ASP A 341 2.52 14.79 -26.33
N PRO A 342 2.74 16.11 -26.45
CA PRO A 342 4.03 16.68 -26.88
C PRO A 342 5.22 16.35 -25.96
N ASP A 343 4.96 15.97 -24.69
CA ASP A 343 6.02 15.63 -23.74
C ASP A 343 6.63 14.25 -24.00
N PHE A 344 5.97 13.38 -24.79
CA PHE A 344 6.48 12.05 -25.10
C PHE A 344 7.80 12.08 -25.89
N GLU A 345 8.65 11.09 -25.61
CA GLU A 345 9.87 10.84 -26.36
C GLU A 345 9.57 10.12 -27.67
N ALA A 346 10.42 10.30 -28.68
CA ALA A 346 10.25 9.59 -29.94
C ALA A 346 10.59 8.10 -29.75
N TRP A 347 9.94 7.22 -30.53
CA TRP A 347 10.27 5.80 -30.53
C TRP A 347 11.75 5.57 -30.86
N VAL A 348 12.41 4.73 -30.07
CA VAL A 348 13.75 4.22 -30.40
C VAL A 348 13.57 2.88 -31.11
N LEU A 349 13.95 2.83 -32.38
CA LEU A 349 13.71 1.67 -33.25
C LEU A 349 14.94 0.76 -33.33
N PRO A 350 14.77 -0.51 -33.73
CA PRO A 350 15.90 -1.42 -33.96
C PRO A 350 16.99 -0.80 -34.82
N GLY A 351 18.24 -0.90 -34.36
CA GLY A 351 19.41 -0.35 -35.04
C GLY A 351 19.77 1.09 -34.63
N ASP A 352 19.01 1.74 -33.74
CA ASP A 352 19.43 3.00 -33.15
C ASP A 352 20.76 2.85 -32.38
N PRO A 353 21.76 3.73 -32.57
CA PRO A 353 23.05 3.63 -31.88
C PRO A 353 22.96 3.62 -30.35
N SER A 354 21.93 4.22 -29.76
CA SER A 354 21.73 4.26 -28.30
C SER A 354 21.42 2.89 -27.69
N LEU A 355 20.89 1.95 -28.48
CA LEU A 355 20.61 0.57 -28.08
C LEU A 355 21.87 -0.31 -28.02
N GLY A 356 22.98 0.16 -28.62
CA GLY A 356 24.24 -0.55 -28.63
C GLY A 356 24.94 -0.52 -27.26
N ALA A 357 25.68 -1.58 -26.96
CA ALA A 357 26.60 -1.58 -25.81
C ALA A 357 27.85 -0.75 -26.11
N ASP A 358 28.29 0.05 -25.14
CA ASP A 358 29.57 0.74 -25.20
C ASP A 358 30.73 -0.23 -24.93
N ARG A 359 31.79 -0.11 -25.73
CA ARG A 359 32.92 -1.05 -25.69
C ARG A 359 33.78 -0.89 -24.44
N ASP A 360 33.89 0.32 -23.92
CA ASP A 360 34.79 0.66 -22.82
C ASP A 360 34.10 0.50 -21.47
N THR A 361 32.80 0.85 -21.39
CA THR A 361 32.03 0.71 -20.14
C THR A 361 31.33 -0.64 -20.02
N SER A 362 31.11 -1.37 -21.13
CA SER A 362 30.26 -2.57 -21.17
C SER A 362 28.83 -2.33 -20.68
N MET A 363 28.29 -1.13 -20.91
CA MET A 363 26.91 -0.78 -20.59
C MET A 363 26.16 -0.40 -21.85
N LYS A 364 24.85 -0.65 -21.90
CA LYS A 364 23.99 -0.08 -22.96
C LYS A 364 24.06 1.45 -22.93
N ARG A 365 24.18 2.10 -24.09
CA ARG A 365 24.41 3.55 -24.18
C ARG A 365 23.24 4.37 -23.66
N TYR A 366 22.00 3.90 -23.83
CA TYR A 366 20.81 4.58 -23.34
C TYR A 366 20.77 4.74 -21.81
N ILE A 367 21.49 3.91 -21.03
CA ILE A 367 21.60 4.05 -19.57
C ILE A 367 22.15 5.44 -19.20
N GLY A 368 23.00 6.03 -20.05
CA GLY A 368 23.49 7.40 -19.85
C GLY A 368 22.38 8.46 -19.83
N ASN A 369 21.24 8.23 -20.48
CA ASN A 369 20.09 9.13 -20.40
C ASN A 369 19.44 9.09 -19.01
N ALA A 370 19.36 7.90 -18.41
CA ALA A 370 18.84 7.73 -17.06
C ALA A 370 19.75 8.40 -16.01
N VAL A 371 21.07 8.24 -16.16
CA VAL A 371 22.04 9.01 -15.37
C VAL A 371 21.80 10.51 -15.52
N GLY A 372 21.66 11.01 -16.75
CA GLY A 372 21.41 12.44 -16.99
C GLY A 372 20.13 12.97 -16.33
N TYR A 373 19.06 12.17 -16.29
CA TYR A 373 17.83 12.49 -15.59
C TYR A 373 18.03 12.50 -14.06
N MET A 374 18.64 11.45 -13.50
CA MET A 374 18.97 11.37 -12.08
C MET A 374 19.82 12.57 -11.63
N GLU A 375 20.87 12.92 -12.39
CA GLU A 375 21.72 14.06 -12.06
C GLU A 375 20.94 15.38 -12.06
N LYS A 376 19.98 15.55 -12.99
CA LYS A 376 19.14 16.75 -13.06
C LYS A 376 18.26 16.88 -11.82
N GLU A 377 17.61 15.80 -11.40
CA GLU A 377 16.75 15.78 -10.21
C GLU A 377 17.56 15.95 -8.92
N LEU A 378 18.76 15.37 -8.81
CA LEU A 378 19.69 15.64 -7.71
C LEU A 378 20.10 17.10 -7.65
N ARG A 379 20.45 17.73 -8.79
CA ARG A 379 20.78 19.17 -8.84
C ARG A 379 19.58 20.03 -8.43
N LEU A 380 18.37 19.61 -8.75
CA LEU A 380 17.15 20.28 -8.31
C LEU A 380 16.95 20.16 -6.79
N ALA A 381 17.12 18.96 -6.23
CA ALA A 381 17.09 18.71 -4.79
C ALA A 381 18.15 19.53 -4.03
N MET A 382 19.38 19.56 -4.55
CA MET A 382 20.48 20.38 -4.03
C MET A 382 20.11 21.87 -3.99
N LYS A 383 19.50 22.38 -5.06
CA LYS A 383 19.10 23.79 -5.17
C LYS A 383 17.92 24.14 -4.24
N GLN A 384 16.96 23.23 -4.09
CA GLN A 384 15.72 23.46 -3.35
C GLN A 384 15.82 23.13 -1.85
N GLY A 385 16.89 22.45 -1.42
CA GLY A 385 17.09 22.07 -0.03
C GLY A 385 16.03 21.07 0.46
N ARG A 386 15.83 20.99 1.77
CA ARG A 386 14.81 20.15 2.43
C ARG A 386 13.39 20.74 2.33
N SER A 387 13.04 21.35 1.20
CA SER A 387 11.65 21.73 0.88
C SER A 387 10.91 20.53 0.29
N LEU A 388 9.57 20.55 0.25
CA LEU A 388 8.79 19.46 -0.36
C LEU A 388 9.19 19.21 -1.82
N ASP A 389 9.43 20.25 -2.60
CA ASP A 389 9.90 20.11 -3.98
C ASP A 389 11.32 19.54 -4.05
N GLY A 390 12.19 19.94 -3.14
CA GLY A 390 13.55 19.40 -3.06
C GLY A 390 13.58 17.92 -2.66
N LEU A 391 12.77 17.53 -1.67
CA LEU A 391 12.62 16.14 -1.23
C LEU A 391 11.96 15.26 -2.30
N ARG A 392 10.91 15.77 -2.97
CA ARG A 392 10.28 15.07 -4.11
C ARG A 392 11.28 14.85 -5.25
N SER A 393 12.09 15.86 -5.59
CA SER A 393 13.13 15.71 -6.61
C SER A 393 14.24 14.76 -6.16
N PHE A 394 14.55 14.74 -4.86
CA PHE A 394 15.50 13.79 -4.31
C PHE A 394 15.00 12.35 -4.47
N GLY A 395 13.74 12.09 -4.11
CA GLY A 395 13.11 10.78 -4.32
C GLY A 395 13.03 10.35 -5.78
N ALA A 396 12.71 11.28 -6.68
CA ALA A 396 12.71 10.99 -8.12
C ALA A 396 14.10 10.60 -8.65
N ALA A 397 15.18 11.07 -8.04
CA ALA A 397 16.53 10.64 -8.37
C ALA A 397 16.91 9.30 -7.71
N LEU A 398 16.48 9.07 -6.47
CA LEU A 398 16.73 7.81 -5.76
C LEU A 398 16.03 6.64 -6.46
N HIS A 399 14.82 6.85 -6.98
CA HIS A 399 14.11 5.89 -7.82
C HIS A 399 14.99 5.32 -8.96
N VAL A 400 15.64 6.18 -9.75
CA VAL A 400 16.52 5.76 -10.85
C VAL A 400 17.71 4.93 -10.35
N LEU A 401 18.21 5.27 -9.16
CA LEU A 401 19.31 4.56 -8.51
C LEU A 401 18.87 3.19 -7.98
N GLU A 402 17.65 3.07 -7.48
CA GLU A 402 17.05 1.83 -6.99
C GLU A 402 16.73 0.88 -8.16
N ASP A 403 16.14 1.40 -9.23
CA ASP A 403 15.82 0.65 -10.45
C ASP A 403 17.08 0.08 -11.14
N LEU A 404 18.25 0.70 -10.97
CA LEU A 404 19.51 0.10 -11.41
C LEU A 404 19.71 -1.30 -10.79
N PHE A 405 19.33 -1.52 -9.55
CA PHE A 405 19.50 -2.81 -8.89
C PHE A 405 18.29 -3.73 -9.09
N ALA A 406 17.10 -3.14 -9.20
CA ALA A 406 15.85 -3.89 -9.35
C ALA A 406 15.58 -4.34 -10.79
N HIS A 407 15.88 -3.51 -11.80
CA HIS A 407 15.43 -3.67 -13.20
C HIS A 407 16.59 -3.77 -14.21
N SER A 408 17.79 -4.10 -13.73
CA SER A 408 18.93 -4.44 -14.57
C SER A 408 19.53 -5.78 -14.17
N ASN A 409 20.47 -6.29 -14.96
CA ASN A 409 21.26 -7.47 -14.61
C ASN A 409 22.44 -7.19 -13.66
N PHE A 410 22.45 -6.04 -12.94
CA PHE A 410 23.57 -5.65 -12.07
C PHE A 410 23.85 -6.68 -10.95
N ALA A 411 22.80 -7.22 -10.32
CA ALA A 411 22.94 -8.20 -9.24
C ALA A 411 23.53 -9.52 -9.77
N GLU A 412 23.07 -9.96 -10.93
CA GLU A 412 23.51 -11.16 -11.66
C GLU A 412 24.99 -11.04 -12.04
N LEU A 413 25.38 -9.91 -12.66
CA LEU A 413 26.76 -9.63 -13.03
C LEU A 413 27.67 -9.54 -11.80
N SER A 414 27.16 -9.04 -10.68
CA SER A 414 27.89 -9.00 -9.41
C SER A 414 28.14 -10.39 -8.83
N LEU A 415 27.15 -11.29 -8.89
CA LEU A 415 27.31 -12.70 -8.49
C LEU A 415 28.27 -13.46 -9.40
N ILE A 416 28.20 -13.21 -10.72
CA ILE A 416 29.15 -13.78 -11.69
C ILE A 416 30.58 -13.33 -11.38
N LYS A 417 30.78 -12.04 -11.06
CA LYS A 417 32.09 -11.51 -10.60
C LYS A 417 32.57 -12.21 -9.33
N ALA A 418 31.67 -12.52 -8.39
CA ALA A 418 31.98 -13.24 -7.15
C ALA A 418 32.27 -14.74 -7.35
N GLY A 419 32.12 -15.27 -8.57
CA GLY A 419 32.46 -16.64 -8.94
C GLY A 419 31.26 -17.55 -9.22
N HIS A 420 30.02 -17.05 -9.08
CA HIS A 420 28.80 -17.78 -9.39
C HIS A 420 28.47 -17.72 -10.89
N VAL A 421 29.36 -18.24 -11.72
CA VAL A 421 29.33 -18.11 -13.20
C VAL A 421 28.14 -18.78 -13.91
N ARG A 422 27.30 -19.52 -13.17
CA ARG A 422 26.11 -20.18 -13.71
C ARG A 422 24.83 -19.35 -13.54
N VAL A 423 24.88 -18.26 -12.76
CA VAL A 423 23.77 -17.32 -12.64
C VAL A 423 23.43 -16.78 -14.03
N LEU A 424 22.14 -16.73 -14.35
CA LEU A 424 21.68 -16.30 -15.67
C LEU A 424 21.88 -14.78 -15.83
N PRO A 425 22.68 -14.33 -16.82
CA PRO A 425 23.03 -12.92 -16.95
C PRO A 425 21.98 -12.06 -17.67
N TRP A 426 20.92 -12.67 -18.21
CA TRP A 426 19.87 -12.03 -19.03
C TRP A 426 20.38 -11.32 -20.30
N THR A 427 21.57 -11.71 -20.75
CA THR A 427 22.18 -11.24 -21.98
C THR A 427 23.15 -12.31 -22.50
N THR A 428 23.35 -12.35 -23.80
CA THR A 428 24.41 -13.16 -24.40
C THR A 428 25.77 -12.44 -24.38
N PRO A 429 26.89 -13.16 -24.52
CA PRO A 429 28.20 -12.57 -24.73
C PRO A 429 28.28 -11.65 -25.96
N THR A 430 28.82 -10.45 -25.77
CA THR A 430 29.04 -9.42 -26.81
C THR A 430 30.49 -8.93 -26.82
N HIS A 431 30.91 -8.30 -27.91
CA HIS A 431 32.27 -7.78 -28.06
C HIS A 431 32.47 -6.43 -27.32
N VAL A 432 32.46 -6.50 -25.98
CA VAL A 432 32.70 -5.39 -25.04
C VAL A 432 33.78 -5.77 -24.02
N LYS A 433 34.32 -4.80 -23.27
CA LYS A 433 35.40 -5.00 -22.28
C LYS A 433 35.16 -6.19 -21.33
N TRP A 434 33.94 -6.35 -20.83
CA TRP A 434 33.58 -7.42 -19.87
C TRP A 434 32.77 -8.57 -20.43
N ASN A 435 32.66 -8.67 -21.77
CA ASN A 435 31.94 -9.72 -22.52
C ASN A 435 30.42 -9.81 -22.26
N LEU A 436 29.93 -9.62 -21.04
CA LEU A 436 28.51 -9.51 -20.70
C LEU A 436 28.20 -8.03 -20.45
N PRO A 437 27.31 -7.39 -21.22
CA PRO A 437 26.95 -6.01 -20.97
C PRO A 437 25.97 -5.86 -19.80
N LEU A 438 26.02 -4.72 -19.12
CA LEU A 438 24.93 -4.28 -18.25
C LEU A 438 23.73 -3.88 -19.13
N VAL A 439 22.61 -4.57 -18.95
CA VAL A 439 21.36 -4.41 -19.70
C VAL A 439 20.18 -4.18 -18.77
N THR A 440 19.12 -3.58 -19.31
CA THR A 440 17.85 -3.35 -18.63
C THR A 440 16.69 -3.79 -19.54
N GLY A 441 15.50 -3.93 -18.97
CA GLY A 441 14.36 -4.52 -19.65
C GLY A 441 13.65 -3.57 -20.61
N THR A 442 13.07 -4.09 -21.69
CA THR A 442 12.10 -3.34 -22.51
C THR A 442 10.74 -3.27 -21.82
N PHE A 443 10.09 -2.12 -21.89
CA PHE A 443 8.83 -1.87 -21.19
C PHE A 443 7.58 -2.04 -22.08
N GLY A 444 6.68 -2.93 -21.64
CA GLY A 444 5.41 -3.25 -22.31
C GLY A 444 4.29 -2.24 -21.99
N ALA A 445 3.26 -2.19 -22.85
CA ALA A 445 2.09 -1.30 -22.64
C ALA A 445 1.27 -1.65 -21.39
N THR A 446 1.43 -2.89 -20.91
CA THR A 446 0.54 -3.55 -19.96
C THR A 446 1.21 -3.87 -18.63
N ASP A 447 2.55 -3.82 -18.57
CA ASP A 447 3.34 -3.74 -17.33
C ASP A 447 2.84 -2.58 -16.45
N VAL A 448 2.50 -1.48 -17.12
CA VAL A 448 1.92 -0.23 -16.62
C VAL A 448 0.63 -0.40 -15.80
N ILE A 449 -0.27 -1.25 -16.27
CA ILE A 449 -1.67 -1.22 -15.85
C ILE A 449 -1.89 -2.12 -14.63
N ALA A 450 -1.08 -3.17 -14.45
CA ALA A 450 -1.20 -4.10 -13.33
C ALA A 450 -1.05 -3.38 -11.97
N SER A 451 -0.08 -2.47 -11.85
CA SER A 451 0.20 -1.73 -10.61
C SER A 451 -0.90 -0.74 -10.24
N LEU A 452 -1.63 -0.17 -11.22
CA LEU A 452 -2.74 0.76 -11.01
C LEU A 452 -4.09 0.05 -10.87
N ALA A 453 -4.34 -0.99 -11.67
CA ALA A 453 -5.65 -1.63 -11.77
C ALA A 453 -6.03 -2.40 -10.52
N GLY A 454 -5.07 -2.99 -9.80
CA GLY A 454 -5.30 -3.61 -8.50
C GLY A 454 -5.86 -2.62 -7.46
N PRO A 455 -5.14 -1.51 -7.15
CA PRO A 455 -5.62 -0.45 -6.27
C PRO A 455 -6.97 0.16 -6.70
N LEU A 456 -7.15 0.47 -7.99
CA LEU A 456 -8.41 1.00 -8.50
C LEU A 456 -9.57 0.00 -8.36
N GLY A 457 -9.31 -1.28 -8.62
CA GLY A 457 -10.28 -2.35 -8.40
C GLY A 457 -10.72 -2.41 -6.95
N LYS A 458 -9.79 -2.36 -5.99
CA LYS A 458 -10.12 -2.34 -4.55
C LYS A 458 -11.00 -1.15 -4.18
N ILE A 459 -10.75 0.04 -4.75
CA ILE A 459 -11.57 1.23 -4.51
C ILE A 459 -12.97 1.05 -5.11
N LEU A 460 -13.06 0.64 -6.37
CA LEU A 460 -14.35 0.50 -7.06
C LEU A 460 -15.24 -0.57 -6.42
N PHE A 461 -14.66 -1.69 -5.98
CA PHE A 461 -15.40 -2.85 -5.47
C PHE A 461 -15.49 -2.91 -3.95
N SER A 462 -14.98 -1.91 -3.23
CA SER A 462 -15.10 -1.82 -1.77
C SER A 462 -16.55 -1.58 -1.33
N THR A 463 -17.04 -2.45 -0.44
CA THR A 463 -18.33 -2.28 0.23
C THR A 463 -18.26 -1.35 1.45
N ARG A 464 -17.07 -1.17 2.06
CA ARG A 464 -16.86 -0.38 3.28
C ARG A 464 -17.22 1.11 3.12
N GLU A 465 -17.08 1.66 1.92
CA GLU A 465 -17.36 3.09 1.68
C GLU A 465 -18.86 3.43 1.70
N LEU A 466 -19.76 2.44 1.58
CA LEU A 466 -21.21 2.68 1.55
C LEU A 466 -21.81 3.19 2.88
N GLU A 467 -21.11 3.03 4.01
CA GLU A 467 -21.64 3.32 5.34
C GLU A 467 -21.29 4.73 5.86
N PHE A 468 -20.16 5.31 5.44
CA PHE A 468 -19.63 6.57 5.98
C PHE A 468 -20.00 7.84 5.16
N GLU A 469 -20.55 7.67 3.95
CA GLU A 469 -20.60 8.72 2.92
C GLU A 469 -21.71 9.79 3.05
N LEU A 470 -22.79 9.53 3.81
CA LEU A 470 -24.06 10.24 3.63
C LEU A 470 -24.25 11.51 4.47
N THR A 471 -23.23 11.94 5.19
CA THR A 471 -23.38 12.98 6.21
C THR A 471 -23.11 14.40 5.72
N GLN A 472 -22.53 14.63 4.53
CA GLN A 472 -22.18 15.97 4.04
C GLN A 472 -22.48 16.20 2.53
N PRO A 473 -23.33 17.19 2.17
CA PRO A 473 -23.52 17.58 0.77
C PRO A 473 -22.21 18.03 0.14
N GLY A 474 -21.93 17.59 -1.08
CA GLY A 474 -20.72 17.95 -1.83
C GLY A 474 -19.50 17.08 -1.53
N TYR A 475 -19.55 16.23 -0.50
CA TYR A 475 -18.51 15.21 -0.28
C TYR A 475 -18.51 14.20 -1.43
N ARG A 476 -17.32 13.74 -1.82
CA ARG A 476 -17.11 12.69 -2.83
C ARG A 476 -16.12 11.68 -2.27
N SER A 477 -16.53 10.41 -2.23
CA SER A 477 -15.63 9.32 -1.83
C SER A 477 -14.57 9.06 -2.88
N ASP A 478 -13.58 8.24 -2.55
CA ASP A 478 -12.55 7.86 -3.52
C ASP A 478 -13.16 7.07 -4.68
N ARG A 479 -14.17 6.22 -4.43
CA ARG A 479 -14.98 5.61 -5.48
C ARG A 479 -15.69 6.62 -6.36
N ASP A 480 -16.35 7.63 -5.78
CA ASP A 480 -17.03 8.67 -6.58
C ASP A 480 -16.04 9.38 -7.52
N LYS A 481 -14.84 9.71 -7.01
CA LYS A 481 -13.79 10.37 -7.79
C LYS A 481 -13.30 9.47 -8.92
N VAL A 482 -13.00 8.20 -8.64
CA VAL A 482 -12.59 7.24 -9.67
C VAL A 482 -13.69 7.07 -10.73
N MET A 483 -14.94 6.88 -10.31
CA MET A 483 -16.09 6.76 -11.22
C MET A 483 -16.24 7.99 -12.12
N LEU A 484 -16.14 9.20 -11.55
CA LEU A 484 -16.20 10.44 -12.32
C LEU A 484 -15.10 10.50 -13.39
N VAL A 485 -13.88 10.13 -13.04
CA VAL A 485 -12.75 10.14 -13.98
C VAL A 485 -12.95 9.09 -15.07
N LEU A 486 -13.25 7.84 -14.73
CA LEU A 486 -13.43 6.76 -15.72
C LEU A 486 -14.62 7.04 -16.66
N LEU A 487 -15.76 7.46 -16.12
CA LEU A 487 -16.93 7.80 -16.92
C LEU A 487 -16.73 9.05 -17.77
N SER A 488 -15.89 9.99 -17.31
CA SER A 488 -15.52 11.15 -18.12
C SER A 488 -14.80 10.74 -19.40
N GLU A 489 -14.10 9.61 -19.40
CA GLU A 489 -13.37 9.06 -20.53
C GLU A 489 -14.22 8.09 -21.39
N HIS A 490 -15.46 7.81 -20.99
CA HIS A 490 -16.36 6.93 -21.73
C HIS A 490 -16.90 7.60 -23.01
N PRO A 491 -16.96 6.91 -24.17
CA PRO A 491 -17.50 7.49 -25.41
C PRO A 491 -18.98 7.91 -25.29
N ASP A 492 -19.78 7.10 -24.60
CA ASP A 492 -21.15 7.45 -24.23
C ASP A 492 -21.14 8.34 -22.97
N GLN A 493 -21.39 9.63 -23.17
CA GLN A 493 -21.41 10.63 -22.11
C GLN A 493 -22.69 10.56 -21.25
N ASP A 494 -23.71 9.80 -21.66
CA ASP A 494 -24.93 9.67 -20.87
C ASP A 494 -24.67 8.94 -19.54
N TYR A 495 -23.66 8.07 -19.49
CA TYR A 495 -23.19 7.46 -18.23
C TYR A 495 -22.63 8.49 -17.25
N LEU A 496 -21.76 9.39 -17.72
CA LEU A 496 -21.23 10.48 -16.89
C LEU A 496 -22.35 11.44 -16.45
N ASN A 497 -23.24 11.81 -17.36
CA ASN A 497 -24.35 12.70 -17.07
C ASN A 497 -25.30 12.09 -16.03
N ALA A 498 -25.66 10.82 -16.18
CA ALA A 498 -26.48 10.10 -15.23
C ALA A 498 -25.80 10.00 -13.85
N PHE A 499 -24.51 9.69 -13.81
CA PHE A 499 -23.76 9.62 -12.55
C PHE A 499 -23.65 10.98 -11.86
N ASN A 500 -23.39 12.07 -12.59
CA ASN A 500 -23.40 13.43 -12.04
C ASN A 500 -24.79 13.84 -11.52
N ALA A 501 -25.85 13.48 -12.24
CA ALA A 501 -27.22 13.71 -11.78
C ALA A 501 -27.53 12.93 -10.49
N LEU A 502 -27.00 11.70 -10.36
CA LEU A 502 -27.11 10.90 -9.13
C LEU A 502 -26.41 11.60 -7.97
N LEU A 503 -25.17 12.06 -8.16
CA LEU A 503 -24.41 12.79 -7.13
C LEU A 503 -25.10 14.11 -6.72
N THR A 504 -25.64 14.84 -7.70
CA THR A 504 -26.40 16.08 -7.46
C THR A 504 -27.69 15.80 -6.67
N ALA A 505 -28.40 14.73 -7.03
CA ALA A 505 -29.58 14.31 -6.30
C ALA A 505 -29.22 13.87 -4.88
N ARG A 506 -28.13 13.11 -4.68
CA ARG A 506 -27.62 12.74 -3.36
C ARG A 506 -27.36 13.97 -2.49
N ASP A 507 -26.68 14.99 -3.02
CA ASP A 507 -26.40 16.23 -2.28
C ASP A 507 -27.69 16.98 -1.90
N GLY A 508 -28.64 17.06 -2.83
CA GLY A 508 -29.96 17.64 -2.60
C GLY A 508 -30.76 16.90 -1.53
N LEU A 509 -30.66 15.57 -1.50
CA LEU A 509 -31.31 14.71 -0.52
C LEU A 509 -30.74 14.89 0.88
N VAL A 510 -29.41 14.85 1.03
CA VAL A 510 -28.76 15.08 2.32
C VAL A 510 -29.12 16.46 2.87
N THR A 511 -29.11 17.49 2.01
CA THR A 511 -29.50 18.86 2.38
C THR A 511 -30.94 18.92 2.88
N LEU A 512 -31.86 18.27 2.17
CA LEU A 512 -33.28 18.31 2.51
C LEU A 512 -33.60 17.50 3.76
N ALA A 513 -33.00 16.32 3.90
CA ALA A 513 -33.19 15.44 5.04
C ALA A 513 -32.65 16.06 6.33
N LYS A 514 -31.47 16.72 6.29
CA LYS A 514 -30.95 17.53 7.40
C LYS A 514 -31.93 18.61 7.85
N LYS A 515 -32.59 19.28 6.89
CA LYS A 515 -33.60 20.32 7.19
C LYS A 515 -34.85 19.75 7.86
N MET A 516 -35.20 18.49 7.55
CA MET A 516 -36.43 17.85 8.03
C MET A 516 -36.22 16.90 9.23
N GLY A 517 -34.98 16.65 9.65
CA GLY A 517 -34.69 15.70 10.74
C GLY A 517 -35.02 14.25 10.36
N VAL A 518 -34.94 13.91 9.07
CA VAL A 518 -35.24 12.57 8.54
C VAL A 518 -33.93 11.83 8.33
N ASP A 519 -33.93 10.52 8.63
CA ASP A 519 -32.82 9.63 8.35
C ASP A 519 -32.56 9.52 6.83
N THR A 520 -31.35 9.91 6.41
CA THR A 520 -30.92 10.00 5.01
C THR A 520 -30.62 8.64 4.38
N LEU A 521 -30.27 7.65 5.21
CA LEU A 521 -29.72 6.38 4.75
C LEU A 521 -30.75 5.53 4.01
N LYS A 522 -31.97 5.44 4.55
CA LYS A 522 -33.07 4.66 3.95
C LYS A 522 -33.51 5.21 2.59
N PHE A 523 -33.57 6.53 2.46
CA PHE A 523 -33.98 7.15 1.20
C PHE A 523 -32.90 7.02 0.12
N TYR A 524 -31.63 7.13 0.49
CA TYR A 524 -30.51 6.90 -0.43
C TYR A 524 -30.48 5.45 -0.94
N ARG A 525 -30.65 4.47 -0.05
CA ARG A 525 -30.80 3.06 -0.45
C ARG A 525 -32.00 2.85 -1.38
N TRP A 526 -33.15 3.47 -1.08
CA TRP A 526 -34.31 3.43 -1.97
C TRP A 526 -34.03 4.05 -3.36
N LEU A 527 -33.29 5.16 -3.43
CA LEU A 527 -32.88 5.78 -4.69
C LEU A 527 -32.01 4.83 -5.53
N ILE A 528 -31.01 4.22 -4.90
CA ILE A 528 -30.11 3.31 -5.62
C ILE A 528 -30.82 1.99 -6.00
N ASN A 529 -31.76 1.52 -5.18
CA ASN A 529 -32.64 0.39 -5.48
C ASN A 529 -33.68 0.69 -6.57
N THR A 530 -33.80 1.94 -7.04
CA THR A 530 -34.62 2.24 -8.22
C THR A 530 -33.87 1.73 -9.45
N PRO A 531 -34.39 0.75 -10.19
CA PRO A 531 -33.67 0.16 -11.33
C PRO A 531 -33.50 1.19 -12.44
N ALA A 532 -32.40 1.94 -12.39
CA ALA A 532 -31.96 2.84 -13.44
C ALA A 532 -30.93 2.08 -14.27
N GLY A 533 -31.38 1.44 -15.35
CA GLY A 533 -30.52 0.63 -16.22
C GLY A 533 -29.24 1.39 -16.62
N ILE A 534 -29.33 2.70 -16.84
CA ILE A 534 -28.18 3.54 -17.18
C ILE A 534 -27.14 3.68 -16.05
N LEU A 535 -27.56 3.76 -14.78
CA LEU A 535 -26.64 3.89 -13.64
C LEU A 535 -25.92 2.56 -13.36
N LEU A 536 -26.66 1.45 -13.44
CA LEU A 536 -26.09 0.12 -13.37
C LEU A 536 -25.09 -0.11 -14.51
N ASN A 537 -25.45 0.28 -15.73
CA ASN A 537 -24.57 0.18 -16.89
C ASN A 537 -23.33 1.08 -16.75
N ALA A 538 -23.44 2.27 -16.18
CA ALA A 538 -22.31 3.15 -15.90
C ALA A 538 -21.31 2.49 -14.94
N TYR A 539 -21.79 1.95 -13.82
CA TYR A 539 -20.93 1.23 -12.87
C TYR A 539 -20.31 -0.02 -13.50
N ASN A 540 -21.12 -0.84 -14.18
CA ASN A 540 -20.65 -2.03 -14.88
C ASN A 540 -19.59 -1.69 -15.93
N SER A 541 -19.77 -0.59 -16.67
CA SER A 541 -18.81 -0.16 -17.69
C SER A 541 -17.47 0.21 -17.07
N ALA A 542 -17.46 1.01 -15.99
CA ALA A 542 -16.24 1.39 -15.30
C ALA A 542 -15.53 0.16 -14.70
N ALA A 543 -16.29 -0.72 -14.05
CA ALA A 543 -15.81 -1.98 -13.49
C ALA A 543 -15.19 -2.90 -14.54
N GLN A 544 -15.88 -3.12 -15.66
CA GLN A 544 -15.40 -3.94 -16.77
C GLN A 544 -14.15 -3.33 -17.42
N GLY A 545 -14.05 -2.00 -17.46
CA GLY A 545 -12.84 -1.33 -17.92
C GLY A 545 -11.60 -1.71 -17.10
N VAL A 546 -11.70 -1.60 -15.78
CA VAL A 546 -10.61 -1.99 -14.86
C VAL A 546 -10.32 -3.49 -14.90
N LEU A 547 -11.33 -4.34 -15.09
CA LEU A 547 -11.12 -5.78 -15.25
C LEU A 547 -10.45 -6.15 -16.58
N THR A 548 -10.76 -5.43 -17.65
CA THR A 548 -10.13 -5.59 -18.98
C THR A 548 -8.66 -5.24 -18.91
N TRP A 549 -8.34 -4.15 -18.24
CA TRP A 549 -6.97 -3.73 -17.90
C TRP A 549 -6.16 -4.83 -17.22
N ILE A 550 -6.68 -5.44 -16.16
CA ILE A 550 -6.02 -6.56 -15.47
C ILE A 550 -5.86 -7.76 -16.42
N GLY A 551 -6.87 -8.07 -17.23
CA GLY A 551 -6.83 -9.18 -18.19
C GLY A 551 -5.74 -9.02 -19.24
N ASN A 552 -5.63 -7.83 -19.83
CA ASN A 552 -4.59 -7.54 -20.82
C ASN A 552 -3.17 -7.62 -20.21
N SER A 553 -2.98 -7.17 -18.96
CA SER A 553 -1.70 -7.34 -18.24
C SER A 553 -1.31 -8.79 -18.03
N VAL A 554 -2.28 -9.65 -17.72
CA VAL A 554 -2.05 -11.09 -17.58
C VAL A 554 -1.65 -11.71 -18.92
N ASP A 555 -2.36 -11.40 -20.02
CA ASP A 555 -2.10 -12.00 -21.33
C ASP A 555 -0.71 -11.63 -21.89
N ASP A 556 -0.29 -10.38 -21.71
CA ASP A 556 1.02 -9.91 -22.17
C ASP A 556 2.17 -10.52 -21.36
N ALA A 557 2.06 -10.59 -20.03
CA ALA A 557 3.06 -11.22 -19.17
C ALA A 557 3.27 -12.70 -19.52
N GLN A 558 2.21 -13.41 -19.92
CA GLN A 558 2.33 -14.80 -20.38
C GLN A 558 3.08 -14.95 -21.70
N THR A 559 2.94 -13.98 -22.60
CA THR A 559 3.63 -14.00 -23.90
C THR A 559 5.15 -13.91 -23.71
N LEU A 560 5.61 -13.20 -22.68
CA LEU A 560 7.02 -12.99 -22.36
C LEU A 560 7.73 -14.23 -21.77
N LEU A 561 7.01 -15.18 -21.18
CA LEU A 561 7.60 -16.44 -20.68
C LEU A 561 8.23 -17.29 -21.79
N GLY A 562 7.85 -17.07 -23.06
CA GLY A 562 8.35 -17.83 -24.21
C GLY A 562 9.71 -17.38 -24.75
N SER A 563 10.27 -16.24 -24.32
CA SER A 563 11.55 -15.72 -24.78
C SER A 563 12.70 -16.05 -23.82
N ASP A 564 13.92 -16.22 -24.35
CA ASP A 564 15.12 -16.45 -23.53
C ASP A 564 16.34 -15.62 -24.01
N PRO A 565 16.51 -14.40 -23.46
CA PRO A 565 17.65 -13.52 -23.74
C PRO A 565 19.01 -14.08 -23.29
N ASN A 566 19.04 -15.17 -22.50
CA ASN A 566 20.29 -15.80 -22.06
C ASN A 566 20.97 -16.59 -23.18
N VAL A 567 20.22 -17.00 -24.21
CA VAL A 567 20.71 -17.87 -25.29
C VAL A 567 20.51 -17.26 -26.68
N ASP A 568 19.58 -16.31 -26.83
CA ASP A 568 19.32 -15.61 -28.08
C ASP A 568 19.90 -14.18 -28.04
N ALA A 569 20.79 -13.87 -28.98
CA ALA A 569 21.44 -12.56 -29.06
C ALA A 569 20.58 -11.49 -29.74
N ASP A 570 19.50 -11.89 -30.42
CA ASP A 570 18.57 -10.98 -31.08
C ASP A 570 17.41 -10.57 -30.15
N LEU A 571 17.33 -11.14 -28.95
CA LEU A 571 16.31 -10.83 -27.94
C LEU A 571 16.89 -9.94 -26.83
N GLU A 572 16.21 -8.84 -26.56
CA GLU A 572 16.45 -8.05 -25.35
C GLU A 572 15.55 -8.57 -24.21
N PRO A 573 16.00 -8.54 -22.95
CA PRO A 573 15.15 -8.89 -21.83
C PRO A 573 13.98 -7.89 -21.69
N SER A 574 12.84 -8.38 -21.22
CA SER A 574 11.73 -7.53 -20.81
C SER A 574 11.92 -6.99 -19.39
N HIS A 575 11.19 -5.93 -19.07
CA HIS A 575 11.17 -5.35 -17.72
C HIS A 575 10.80 -6.41 -16.66
N SER A 576 9.73 -7.17 -16.87
CA SER A 576 9.28 -8.21 -15.92
C SER A 576 10.27 -9.38 -15.76
N GLN A 577 11.06 -9.71 -16.79
CA GLN A 577 12.09 -10.75 -16.70
C GLN A 577 13.26 -10.33 -15.82
N LEU A 578 13.58 -9.04 -15.81
CA LEU A 578 14.65 -8.48 -14.98
C LEU A 578 14.17 -7.98 -13.62
N SER A 579 12.86 -7.74 -13.46
CA SER A 579 12.29 -7.15 -12.26
C SER A 579 12.53 -8.03 -11.04
N LYS A 580 13.10 -7.42 -10.00
CA LYS A 580 13.38 -8.04 -8.71
C LYS A 580 12.49 -7.48 -7.61
N ASP A 581 11.33 -6.89 -7.94
CA ASP A 581 10.46 -6.19 -6.97
C ASP A 581 9.59 -7.14 -6.15
N HIS A 582 9.32 -8.34 -6.67
CA HIS A 582 8.55 -9.35 -5.97
C HIS A 582 9.44 -10.17 -5.04
N ALA A 583 9.01 -10.35 -3.79
CA ALA A 583 9.76 -11.07 -2.78
C ALA A 583 10.08 -12.53 -3.12
N GLU A 584 9.28 -13.13 -4.00
CA GLU A 584 9.52 -14.49 -4.48
C GLU A 584 10.70 -14.58 -5.45
N HIS A 585 11.16 -13.45 -6.03
CA HIS A 585 12.32 -13.43 -6.91
C HIS A 585 13.60 -13.74 -6.11
N PRO A 586 14.44 -14.71 -6.55
CA PRO A 586 15.57 -15.18 -5.75
C PRO A 586 16.63 -14.12 -5.44
N LEU A 587 16.72 -13.08 -6.28
CA LEU A 587 17.67 -11.97 -6.10
C LEU A 587 17.03 -10.71 -5.50
N HIS A 588 15.77 -10.78 -5.05
CA HIS A 588 15.04 -9.65 -4.47
C HIS A 588 15.82 -9.00 -3.31
N ASP A 589 16.17 -9.79 -2.29
CA ASP A 589 16.90 -9.32 -1.11
C ASP A 589 18.27 -8.75 -1.47
N LEU A 590 18.98 -9.38 -2.42
CA LEU A 590 20.29 -8.88 -2.86
C LEU A 590 20.16 -7.50 -3.53
N ALA A 591 19.19 -7.33 -4.42
CA ALA A 591 18.94 -6.05 -5.07
C ALA A 591 18.60 -4.95 -4.05
N ALA A 592 17.74 -5.26 -3.08
CA ALA A 592 17.39 -4.34 -2.01
C ALA A 592 18.57 -3.95 -1.12
N LEU A 593 19.46 -4.89 -0.77
CA LEU A 593 20.68 -4.60 -0.01
C LEU A 593 21.62 -3.67 -0.78
N LEU A 594 21.77 -3.90 -2.09
CA LEU A 594 22.61 -3.06 -2.96
C LEU A 594 22.03 -1.65 -3.09
N ALA A 595 20.72 -1.54 -3.32
CA ALA A 595 19.99 -0.28 -3.39
C ALA A 595 20.08 0.49 -2.07
N THR A 596 19.84 -0.18 -0.94
CA THR A 596 19.96 0.42 0.40
C THR A 596 21.34 1.01 0.66
N GLU A 597 22.41 0.30 0.30
CA GLU A 597 23.76 0.85 0.45
C GLU A 597 24.01 2.04 -0.48
N ALA A 598 23.49 2.00 -1.72
CA ALA A 598 23.62 3.10 -2.66
C ALA A 598 22.89 4.35 -2.18
N VAL A 599 21.61 4.21 -1.80
CA VAL A 599 20.78 5.28 -1.23
C VAL A 599 21.44 5.83 0.03
N ARG A 600 21.97 4.99 0.92
CA ARG A 600 22.71 5.41 2.12
C ARG A 600 23.87 6.36 1.78
N LYS A 601 24.71 6.01 0.80
CA LYS A 601 25.86 6.85 0.41
C LYS A 601 25.42 8.16 -0.22
N VAL A 602 24.40 8.13 -1.08
CA VAL A 602 23.87 9.34 -1.73
C VAL A 602 23.20 10.25 -0.71
N ALA A 603 22.41 9.71 0.22
CA ALA A 603 21.76 10.44 1.30
C ALA A 603 22.77 11.13 2.22
N GLN A 604 23.81 10.43 2.64
CA GLN A 604 24.90 11.04 3.43
C GLN A 604 25.53 12.22 2.67
N SER A 605 25.81 12.05 1.38
CA SER A 605 26.39 13.12 0.55
C SER A 605 25.44 14.30 0.40
N MET A 606 24.13 14.05 0.22
CA MET A 606 23.11 15.09 0.11
C MET A 606 22.96 15.89 1.40
N VAL A 607 22.94 15.21 2.55
CA VAL A 607 22.92 15.87 3.87
C VAL A 607 24.18 16.70 4.10
N ASP A 608 25.34 16.18 3.70
CA ASP A 608 26.62 16.90 3.79
C ASP A 608 26.61 18.16 2.92
N TYR A 609 26.03 18.07 1.71
CA TYR A 609 25.86 19.20 0.82
C TYR A 609 24.93 20.26 1.42
N TRP A 610 23.75 19.86 1.93
CA TRP A 610 22.82 20.79 2.57
C TRP A 610 23.37 21.40 3.87
N ALA A 611 24.26 20.70 4.57
CA ALA A 611 25.00 21.22 5.72
C ALA A 611 26.17 22.16 5.33
N GLY A 612 26.43 22.35 4.03
CA GLY A 612 27.51 23.20 3.53
C GLY A 612 28.91 22.62 3.72
N LYS A 613 29.04 21.29 3.86
CA LYS A 613 30.36 20.65 4.00
C LYS A 613 31.13 20.75 2.67
N PRO A 614 32.40 21.17 2.70
CA PRO A 614 33.19 21.33 1.48
C PRO A 614 33.47 19.97 0.82
N GLY A 615 33.27 19.91 -0.50
CA GLY A 615 33.53 18.70 -1.30
C GLY A 615 32.40 17.68 -1.35
N ALA A 616 31.25 17.96 -0.73
CA ALA A 616 30.06 17.14 -0.89
C ALA A 616 29.50 17.28 -2.32
N ASP A 617 29.44 16.18 -3.06
CA ASP A 617 28.93 16.12 -4.43
C ASP A 617 28.00 14.90 -4.57
N PRO A 618 26.71 15.05 -4.23
CA PRO A 618 25.74 13.96 -4.30
C PRO A 618 25.57 13.42 -5.72
N VAL A 619 25.74 14.29 -6.73
CA VAL A 619 25.61 13.94 -8.14
C VAL A 619 26.74 13.01 -8.55
N ALA A 620 27.99 13.34 -8.19
CA ALA A 620 29.14 12.48 -8.47
C ALA A 620 29.05 11.13 -7.73
N VAL A 621 28.57 11.14 -6.48
CA VAL A 621 28.38 9.90 -5.69
C VAL A 621 27.34 9.00 -6.34
N ALA A 622 26.18 9.53 -6.72
CA ALA A 622 25.11 8.76 -7.35
C ALA A 622 25.56 8.21 -8.72
N SER A 623 26.18 9.06 -9.55
CA SER A 623 26.63 8.67 -10.89
C SER A 623 27.70 7.58 -10.87
N ALA A 624 28.50 7.49 -9.79
CA ALA A 624 29.52 6.45 -9.65
C ALA A 624 28.93 5.02 -9.51
N PHE A 625 27.66 4.89 -9.12
CA PHE A 625 26.99 3.59 -9.07
C PHE A 625 26.64 3.05 -10.46
N PHE A 626 26.47 3.93 -11.45
CA PHE A 626 26.16 3.56 -12.84
C PHE A 626 27.44 3.16 -13.59
N CYS A 627 28.01 2.03 -13.17
CA CYS A 627 29.14 1.39 -13.81
C CYS A 627 28.91 -0.12 -13.89
N HIS A 628 29.62 -0.79 -14.80
CA HIS A 628 29.57 -2.24 -14.86
C HIS A 628 30.16 -2.84 -13.57
N PRO A 629 29.53 -3.84 -12.91
CA PRO A 629 30.00 -4.40 -11.64
C PRO A 629 31.46 -4.90 -11.64
N ALA A 630 31.95 -5.37 -12.78
CA ALA A 630 33.37 -5.75 -12.93
C ALA A 630 34.35 -4.58 -12.71
N ASP A 631 33.92 -3.33 -12.92
CA ASP A 631 34.72 -2.11 -12.73
C ASP A 631 34.57 -1.49 -11.32
N SER A 632 33.78 -2.09 -10.42
CA SER A 632 33.57 -1.57 -9.06
C SER A 632 33.75 -2.65 -7.99
N GLU A 633 34.17 -2.24 -6.79
CA GLU A 633 34.41 -3.16 -5.66
C GLU A 633 33.46 -2.95 -4.48
N TRP A 634 32.66 -1.87 -4.47
CA TRP A 634 31.85 -1.47 -3.31
C TRP A 634 30.80 -2.52 -2.96
N GLN A 635 30.26 -3.22 -3.96
CA GLN A 635 29.22 -4.22 -3.83
C GLN A 635 29.76 -5.58 -3.39
N TYR A 636 31.06 -5.83 -3.58
CA TYR A 636 31.66 -7.15 -3.39
C TYR A 636 31.45 -7.73 -1.97
N PRO A 637 31.61 -6.94 -0.88
CA PRO A 637 31.35 -7.45 0.48
C PRO A 637 29.89 -7.84 0.71
N ILE A 638 28.94 -7.07 0.15
CA ILE A 638 27.49 -7.31 0.28
C ILE A 638 27.13 -8.59 -0.47
N VAL A 639 27.55 -8.68 -1.73
CA VAL A 639 27.26 -9.81 -2.62
C VAL A 639 27.84 -11.10 -2.07
N THR A 640 29.09 -11.08 -1.60
CA THR A 640 29.74 -12.30 -1.05
C THR A 640 29.05 -12.74 0.24
N ALA A 641 28.78 -11.82 1.16
CA ALA A 641 28.10 -12.15 2.42
C ALA A 641 26.68 -12.69 2.18
N TRP A 642 25.92 -12.07 1.28
CA TRP A 642 24.59 -12.54 0.92
C TRP A 642 24.65 -13.92 0.23
N ALA A 643 25.60 -14.11 -0.68
CA ALA A 643 25.77 -15.37 -1.40
C ALA A 643 26.13 -16.55 -0.47
N ASP A 644 27.01 -16.31 0.50
CA ASP A 644 27.39 -17.30 1.51
C ASP A 644 26.20 -17.74 2.38
N SER A 645 25.26 -16.81 2.65
CA SER A 645 24.05 -17.08 3.43
C SER A 645 22.89 -17.66 2.61
N ASN A 646 22.88 -17.47 1.29
CA ASN A 646 21.72 -17.79 0.43
C ASN A 646 22.06 -18.74 -0.75
N PRO A 647 22.68 -19.92 -0.52
CA PRO A 647 23.05 -20.83 -1.61
C PRO A 647 21.85 -21.39 -2.39
N ALA A 648 20.68 -21.48 -1.76
CA ALA A 648 19.44 -21.92 -2.41
C ALA A 648 18.96 -20.90 -3.44
N GLU A 649 18.98 -19.61 -3.11
CA GLU A 649 18.57 -18.54 -4.01
C GLU A 649 19.52 -18.40 -5.21
N ILE A 650 20.83 -18.60 -4.99
CA ILE A 650 21.79 -18.68 -6.09
C ILE A 650 21.38 -19.81 -7.04
N ALA A 651 21.13 -21.03 -6.53
CA ALA A 651 20.73 -22.16 -7.36
C ALA A 651 19.42 -21.90 -8.14
N ARG A 652 18.46 -21.17 -7.54
CA ARG A 652 17.25 -20.72 -8.24
C ARG A 652 17.57 -19.75 -9.37
N SER A 653 18.48 -18.79 -9.15
CA SER A 653 18.92 -17.82 -10.17
C SER A 653 19.75 -18.42 -11.32
N GLU A 654 20.25 -19.65 -11.17
CA GLU A 654 20.92 -20.41 -12.24
C GLU A 654 19.93 -21.08 -13.21
N SER A 655 18.62 -21.10 -12.87
CA SER A 655 17.62 -21.91 -13.56
C SER A 655 16.51 -21.05 -14.20
N LYS A 656 16.47 -21.05 -15.53
CA LYS A 656 15.43 -20.33 -16.29
C LYS A 656 14.03 -20.85 -15.96
N SER A 657 13.88 -22.16 -15.75
CA SER A 657 12.59 -22.74 -15.41
C SER A 657 12.10 -22.34 -14.01
N GLU A 658 13.00 -22.11 -13.05
CA GLU A 658 12.61 -21.61 -11.72
C GLU A 658 12.19 -20.14 -11.81
N LEU A 659 12.93 -19.31 -12.56
CA LEU A 659 12.58 -17.90 -12.77
C LEU A 659 11.24 -17.76 -13.52
N ASP A 660 11.02 -18.57 -14.55
CA ASP A 660 9.73 -18.62 -15.27
C ASP A 660 8.58 -19.08 -14.38
N LYS A 661 8.85 -20.01 -13.46
CA LYS A 661 7.84 -20.46 -12.48
C LYS A 661 7.48 -19.32 -11.51
N THR A 662 8.47 -18.60 -10.98
CA THR A 662 8.22 -17.44 -10.11
C THR A 662 7.43 -16.35 -10.84
N GLN A 663 7.76 -16.07 -12.10
CA GLN A 663 6.99 -15.13 -12.91
C GLN A 663 5.57 -15.64 -13.20
N GLN A 664 5.39 -16.94 -13.44
CA GLN A 664 4.08 -17.55 -13.62
C GLN A 664 3.23 -17.50 -12.34
N GLU A 665 3.83 -17.68 -11.17
CA GLU A 665 3.16 -17.53 -9.87
C GLU A 665 2.64 -16.09 -9.67
N ALA A 666 3.42 -15.07 -10.03
CA ALA A 666 2.98 -13.67 -10.01
C ALA A 666 1.81 -13.40 -10.97
N ILE A 667 1.85 -14.00 -12.17
CA ILE A 667 0.73 -13.92 -13.14
C ILE A 667 -0.53 -14.59 -12.57
N ASP A 668 -0.39 -15.74 -11.90
CA ASP A 668 -1.50 -16.46 -11.31
C ASP A 668 -2.10 -15.71 -10.10
N GLU A 669 -1.28 -14.99 -9.34
CA GLU A 669 -1.75 -14.08 -8.29
C GLU A 669 -2.59 -12.93 -8.88
N LEU A 670 -2.12 -12.28 -9.95
CA LEU A 670 -2.88 -11.24 -10.66
C LEU A 670 -4.22 -11.76 -11.18
N ARG A 671 -4.27 -13.00 -11.68
CA ARG A 671 -5.53 -13.67 -12.07
C ARG A 671 -6.45 -13.94 -10.88
N ALA A 672 -5.89 -14.34 -9.74
CA ALA A 672 -6.67 -14.55 -8.52
C ALA A 672 -7.27 -13.23 -8.04
N ILE A 673 -6.52 -12.13 -8.11
CA ILE A 673 -7.00 -10.77 -7.83
C ILE A 673 -8.12 -10.41 -8.81
N GLN A 674 -7.93 -10.59 -10.12
CA GLN A 674 -8.97 -10.33 -11.13
C GLN A 674 -10.27 -11.08 -10.83
N THR A 675 -10.15 -12.37 -10.50
CA THR A 675 -11.30 -13.24 -10.19
C THR A 675 -12.02 -12.79 -8.92
N THR A 676 -11.25 -12.37 -7.90
CA THR A 676 -11.79 -11.88 -6.63
C THR A 676 -12.52 -10.56 -6.84
N LEU A 677 -11.90 -9.61 -7.53
CA LEU A 677 -12.50 -8.32 -7.88
C LEU A 677 -13.77 -8.49 -8.73
N PHE A 678 -13.79 -9.44 -9.66
CA PHE A 678 -15.00 -9.76 -10.44
C PHE A 678 -16.14 -10.26 -9.54
N LYS A 679 -15.86 -11.18 -8.60
CA LYS A 679 -16.87 -11.67 -7.64
C LYS A 679 -17.35 -10.57 -6.70
N ASP A 680 -16.44 -9.74 -6.21
CA ASP A 680 -16.76 -8.64 -5.31
C ASP A 680 -17.56 -7.55 -6.03
N SER A 681 -17.28 -7.30 -7.31
CA SER A 681 -18.12 -6.47 -8.18
C SER A 681 -19.55 -7.00 -8.26
N GLN A 682 -19.74 -8.30 -8.51
CA GLN A 682 -21.08 -8.91 -8.54
C GLN A 682 -21.79 -8.80 -7.19
N ARG A 683 -21.09 -9.12 -6.09
CA ARG A 683 -21.63 -9.00 -4.72
C ARG A 683 -22.01 -7.58 -4.37
N TYR A 684 -21.19 -6.61 -4.74
CA TYR A 684 -21.46 -5.19 -4.56
C TYR A 684 -22.73 -4.81 -5.30
N LEU A 685 -22.83 -5.15 -6.58
CA LEU A 685 -24.01 -4.87 -7.39
C LEU A 685 -25.26 -5.53 -6.80
N ASP A 686 -25.17 -6.78 -6.34
CA ASP A 686 -26.27 -7.47 -5.68
C ASP A 686 -26.67 -6.83 -4.35
N TYR A 687 -25.71 -6.43 -3.52
CA TYR A 687 -25.99 -5.72 -2.28
C TYR A 687 -26.67 -4.38 -2.55
N VAL A 688 -26.16 -3.63 -3.52
CA VAL A 688 -26.59 -2.26 -3.83
C VAL A 688 -27.94 -2.22 -4.53
N PHE A 689 -28.27 -3.19 -5.39
CA PHE A 689 -29.48 -3.16 -6.23
C PHE A 689 -30.53 -4.23 -5.88
N ASN A 690 -30.13 -5.32 -5.21
CA ASN A 690 -31.01 -6.47 -4.94
C ASN A 690 -31.30 -6.72 -3.45
N SER A 691 -30.71 -5.96 -2.52
CA SER A 691 -30.99 -6.09 -1.09
C SER A 691 -32.36 -5.51 -0.72
N LYS A 692 -33.11 -6.22 0.14
CA LYS A 692 -34.43 -5.80 0.63
C LYS A 692 -34.30 -5.30 2.07
N ASP A 693 -34.63 -4.03 2.32
CA ASP A 693 -34.73 -3.50 3.67
C ASP A 693 -36.04 -3.94 4.38
N PRO A 694 -36.03 -4.06 5.72
CA PRO A 694 -37.23 -4.31 6.52
C PRO A 694 -38.24 -3.16 6.42
N GLN A 695 -39.53 -3.49 6.48
CA GLN A 695 -40.64 -2.53 6.36
C GLN A 695 -40.57 -1.44 7.45
N PRO A 696 -40.78 -0.16 7.11
CA PRO A 696 -40.76 0.93 8.09
C PRO A 696 -41.94 0.81 9.07
N SER A 697 -41.77 1.37 10.28
CA SER A 697 -42.88 1.55 11.23
C SER A 697 -43.92 2.54 10.69
N ASP A 698 -45.18 2.46 11.14
CA ASP A 698 -46.30 3.29 10.63
C ASP A 698 -46.04 4.81 10.68
N PHE A 699 -45.29 5.29 11.68
CA PHE A 699 -44.93 6.70 11.82
C PHE A 699 -43.80 7.12 10.87
N GLN A 700 -42.80 6.26 10.67
CA GLN A 700 -41.73 6.49 9.68
C GLN A 700 -42.29 6.50 8.26
N GLY A 701 -43.23 5.60 7.94
CA GLY A 701 -43.85 5.54 6.61
C GLY A 701 -44.60 6.83 6.22
N TYR A 702 -45.22 7.54 7.17
CA TYR A 702 -45.88 8.81 6.90
C TYR A 702 -44.88 9.95 6.62
N LEU A 703 -43.80 10.02 7.40
CA LEU A 703 -42.72 11.00 7.20
C LEU A 703 -42.01 10.77 5.86
N GLU A 704 -41.76 9.51 5.51
CA GLU A 704 -41.17 9.11 4.23
C GLU A 704 -42.06 9.52 3.04
N GLN A 705 -43.39 9.31 3.10
CA GLN A 705 -44.30 9.73 2.03
C GLN A 705 -44.34 11.26 1.83
N ALA A 706 -44.32 12.04 2.91
CA ALA A 706 -44.26 13.49 2.84
C ALA A 706 -42.93 13.97 2.24
N PHE A 707 -41.82 13.34 2.64
CA PHE A 707 -40.49 13.58 2.12
C PHE A 707 -40.39 13.27 0.62
N ILE A 708 -40.88 12.09 0.18
CA ILE A 708 -40.92 11.68 -1.24
C ILE A 708 -41.67 12.70 -2.10
N LYS A 709 -42.82 13.21 -1.65
CA LYS A 709 -43.58 14.24 -2.39
C LYS A 709 -42.81 15.54 -2.55
N LEU A 710 -41.99 15.89 -1.57
CA LEU A 710 -41.16 17.08 -1.65
C LEU A 710 -40.01 16.88 -2.63
N VAL A 711 -39.31 15.74 -2.52
CA VAL A 711 -38.23 15.32 -3.43
C VAL A 711 -38.71 15.30 -4.89
N ALA A 712 -39.88 14.70 -5.15
CA ALA A 712 -40.47 14.57 -6.49
C ALA A 712 -40.65 15.91 -7.24
N ASN A 713 -40.73 17.03 -6.51
CA ASN A 713 -40.92 18.35 -7.09
C ASN A 713 -39.62 19.14 -7.31
N THR A 714 -38.49 18.65 -6.81
CA THR A 714 -37.21 19.35 -6.91
C THR A 714 -36.61 19.27 -8.32
N PRO A 715 -35.85 20.28 -8.76
CA PRO A 715 -35.23 20.29 -10.10
C PRO A 715 -34.24 19.13 -10.31
N TRP A 716 -33.35 18.89 -9.35
CA TRP A 716 -32.33 17.83 -9.41
C TRP A 716 -32.94 16.43 -9.49
N TRP A 717 -34.09 16.21 -8.85
CA TRP A 717 -34.79 14.93 -8.92
C TRP A 717 -35.42 14.70 -10.29
N LYS A 718 -36.03 15.73 -10.86
CA LYS A 718 -36.63 15.66 -12.21
C LYS A 718 -35.58 15.43 -13.28
N GLU A 719 -34.41 16.05 -13.13
CA GLU A 719 -33.26 15.86 -14.01
C GLU A 719 -32.76 14.41 -13.95
N LEU A 720 -32.50 13.88 -12.75
CA LEU A 720 -32.14 12.47 -12.58
C LEU A 720 -33.21 11.54 -13.19
N GLN A 721 -34.49 11.78 -12.92
CA GLN A 721 -35.60 11.02 -13.49
C GLN A 721 -35.69 11.09 -15.02
N THR A 722 -35.15 12.13 -15.65
CA THR A 722 -35.15 12.28 -17.10
C THR A 722 -34.01 11.50 -17.72
N LEU A 723 -32.84 11.47 -17.07
CA LEU A 723 -31.66 10.76 -17.55
C LEU A 723 -31.73 9.24 -17.30
N ILE A 724 -32.47 8.80 -16.27
CA ILE A 724 -32.63 7.35 -15.97
C ILE A 724 -33.79 6.68 -16.70
N LYS A 725 -34.62 7.43 -17.45
CA LYS A 725 -35.70 6.90 -18.29
C LYS A 725 -35.18 6.63 -19.69
#